data_AF-A0A6H9K080-F1
#
_entry.id   AF-A0A6H9K080-F1
#
_cell.length_a   1.000
_cell.length_b   1.000
_cell.length_c   1.000
_cell.angle_alpha   90.00
_cell.angle_beta   90.00
_cell.angle_gamma   90.00
#
_symmetry.space_group_name_H-M   'P 1'
#
loop_
_entity.id
_entity.type
_entity.pdbx_description
1 polymer ?
#
loop_
_entity_poly.entity_id
_entity_poly.type
_entity_poly.pdbx_seq_one_letter_code
_entity_poly.pdbx_strand_id
1 'polypeptide(L)'
;MNRLQLICSTLVLMFVCTLTLTAQPTAEIAVKGYSHQEIHDAGLTTPRATGLDVVGVNQMVYLVGDAGMTTYAWTLVSTPDGSAAVLGATDLQEITFIPDMVGKFQIDLVVTDDTGTSEAASRIITVAKFVGVGGMDGLPIDVGAGQCTFCHATNFDQWAATDHATMFSRAIDGEVSSHYAEYCIECHTTGYDADADGNDGFDDVQAELGWLFPDTLEAGNWTDVKDNFEKLAHRANIQCESCHGPASLHGGKKDGIDMSLDAAVCGYCHEEEPYHTNNIQWKNSKHAIGYARGATRGGCADCHSGWGFIRKIDPMDDDKRPELGVKETTCAVCHDPHSKENPAHVRSMADITLADGVTVIDYGGQGKLCMQCHQGRRPAIEYAANADNISSHFGSHYSNQADMLDGSNAIDYGIPIGTSGHKYAVTEACVGCHMADGPAEGEPGFQMIGNHSFNVRHLNGTPDDPSDDVQNTSVCEPCHGPIDSWDDIKAKADWDQDGVISSTTHEVESMMHKLGTLLPPFGSPDVLIDSATVDWRDQTDPKEIAYRKALLKATFNYQFVHQDGSHGIHNAGYSLALMRRSIASLTTGDIGAGEIISITDIPNDQGKQVRIAWSKFASDGPSANPLQSYSVYRMMENGAVGKAEKVESFDQMLAQSNSGNVGTKFRLIQEGETWDFVAWIPAAGYETYSIVVPTLYDKTPSSEGISTFKIAGTISGRRFETAPASGFSVDNLVPMAPANATLEVTDDGVLMAWDESEDADFNYFAIYRSEESGFAPSEDNILATLTGLDYIDADVTIGTKYFYRIAAFDFSENQGDLTSELTASITGVAGSDALPTEYALMNNYPNPFNPETTIEYQLPTQGNVTLRVYSMLGTEVRTLVEESQAVGKYSVVWDGRDDTGNALSSGMYMYRLESGSFSAVKKMVLMK
;
A
#
# COMPACT_ATOMS: atom_id res chain seq x y z
N MET A 1 25.48 -74.76 -35.97
CA MET A 1 24.17 -74.13 -36.24
C MET A 1 24.00 -72.94 -35.31
N ASN A 2 23.67 -71.78 -35.89
CA ASN A 2 23.03 -70.61 -35.29
C ASN A 2 23.72 -69.76 -34.21
N ARG A 3 23.89 -68.48 -34.58
CA ARG A 3 23.60 -67.23 -33.85
C ARG A 3 23.91 -67.19 -32.34
N LEU A 4 24.86 -66.34 -31.94
CA LEU A 4 24.59 -65.14 -31.13
C LEU A 4 25.86 -64.26 -31.04
N GLN A 5 25.63 -62.95 -30.97
CA GLN A 5 26.59 -61.85 -31.12
C GLN A 5 27.68 -61.83 -30.05
N LEU A 6 28.90 -61.52 -30.49
CA LEU A 6 30.06 -61.21 -29.66
C LEU A 6 30.17 -59.69 -29.48
N ILE A 7 30.40 -59.31 -28.23
CA ILE A 7 30.74 -57.97 -27.76
C ILE A 7 32.21 -57.65 -28.12
N CYS A 8 32.46 -56.35 -28.26
CA CYS A 8 33.71 -55.61 -28.03
C CYS A 8 34.68 -55.30 -29.19
N SER A 9 34.89 -53.99 -29.30
CA SER A 9 36.18 -53.31 -29.48
C SER A 9 36.62 -52.98 -30.90
N THR A 10 36.31 -51.76 -31.32
CA THR A 10 37.26 -50.92 -32.07
C THR A 10 36.90 -49.45 -31.86
N LEU A 11 37.66 -48.78 -30.99
CA LEU A 11 37.71 -47.32 -30.90
C LEU A 11 38.24 -46.80 -32.25
N VAL A 12 37.38 -46.09 -32.99
CA VAL A 12 37.81 -45.20 -34.07
C VAL A 12 38.07 -43.85 -33.43
N LEU A 13 39.35 -43.44 -33.35
CA LEU A 13 39.73 -42.05 -33.15
C LEU A 13 39.18 -41.25 -34.34
N MET A 14 38.01 -40.63 -34.19
CA MET A 14 37.69 -39.44 -34.98
C MET A 14 38.50 -38.29 -34.40
N PHE A 15 39.57 -37.91 -35.09
CA PHE A 15 40.14 -36.58 -34.97
C PHE A 15 39.07 -35.59 -35.47
N VAL A 16 38.21 -35.11 -34.56
CA VAL A 16 37.42 -33.91 -34.83
C VAL A 16 38.42 -32.77 -34.79
N CYS A 17 38.93 -32.41 -35.96
CA CYS A 17 39.60 -31.14 -36.16
C CYS A 17 38.53 -30.08 -35.97
N THR A 18 38.35 -29.60 -34.74
CA THR A 18 37.62 -28.36 -34.48
C THR A 18 38.46 -27.24 -35.07
N LEU A 19 38.30 -27.02 -36.38
CA LEU A 19 38.56 -25.71 -36.96
C LEU A 19 37.61 -24.77 -36.22
N THR A 20 38.14 -24.06 -35.23
CA THR A 20 37.55 -22.81 -34.79
C THR A 20 37.63 -21.89 -36.00
N LEU A 21 36.57 -21.85 -36.81
CA LEU A 21 36.36 -20.72 -37.71
C LEU A 21 36.18 -19.51 -36.79
N THR A 22 37.24 -18.75 -36.60
CA THR A 22 37.11 -17.37 -36.13
C THR A 22 36.28 -16.66 -37.19
N ALA A 23 35.11 -16.18 -36.81
CA ALA A 23 34.28 -15.39 -37.71
C ALA A 23 35.08 -14.15 -38.10
N GLN A 24 35.17 -13.86 -39.39
CA GLN A 24 35.78 -12.63 -39.88
C GLN A 24 34.99 -11.41 -39.38
N PRO A 25 35.62 -10.23 -39.28
CA PRO A 25 34.87 -9.03 -38.94
C PRO A 25 33.84 -8.73 -40.03
N THR A 26 32.74 -8.09 -39.64
CA THR A 26 31.76 -7.54 -40.57
C THR A 26 32.05 -6.05 -40.68
N ALA A 27 32.13 -5.51 -41.90
CA ALA A 27 32.18 -4.06 -42.11
C ALA A 27 30.75 -3.51 -42.15
N GLU A 28 30.52 -2.39 -41.48
CA GLU A 28 29.35 -1.54 -41.63
C GLU A 28 29.81 -0.11 -41.98
N ILE A 29 29.03 0.58 -42.83
CA ILE A 29 29.25 1.99 -43.18
C ILE A 29 28.05 2.78 -42.66
N ALA A 30 28.30 3.72 -41.77
CA ALA A 30 27.31 4.71 -41.36
C ALA A 30 27.64 6.09 -41.96
N VAL A 31 26.60 6.83 -42.34
CA VAL A 31 26.72 8.25 -42.68
C VAL A 31 26.54 9.04 -41.40
N LYS A 32 27.57 9.76 -40.99
CA LYS A 32 27.59 10.48 -39.72
C LYS A 32 27.14 11.91 -39.94
N GLY A 33 26.15 12.34 -39.16
CA GLY A 33 25.82 13.76 -39.06
C GLY A 33 26.72 14.46 -38.04
N TYR A 34 26.94 15.75 -38.26
CA TYR A 34 27.67 16.65 -37.38
C TYR A 34 26.89 17.93 -37.24
N SER A 35 26.56 18.31 -36.01
CA SER A 35 25.95 19.61 -35.70
C SER A 35 26.97 20.74 -35.55
N HIS A 36 26.50 21.97 -35.36
CA HIS A 36 27.37 23.12 -35.10
C HIS A 36 28.22 22.91 -33.84
N GLN A 37 27.58 22.47 -32.74
CA GLN A 37 28.28 22.21 -31.49
C GLN A 37 29.33 21.09 -31.62
N GLU A 38 29.02 20.01 -32.33
CA GLU A 38 29.95 18.89 -32.49
C GLU A 38 31.18 19.28 -33.33
N ILE A 39 31.00 20.06 -34.41
CA ILE A 39 32.12 20.59 -35.19
C ILE A 39 33.01 21.47 -34.31
N HIS A 40 32.39 22.37 -33.54
CA HIS A 40 33.10 23.24 -32.59
C HIS A 40 33.89 22.45 -31.55
N ASP A 41 33.25 21.49 -30.87
CA ASP A 41 33.85 20.72 -29.79
C ASP A 41 34.94 19.76 -30.27
N ALA A 42 34.76 19.21 -31.47
CA ALA A 42 35.78 18.40 -32.11
C ALA A 42 36.94 19.24 -32.69
N GLY A 43 36.82 20.57 -32.72
CA GLY A 43 37.81 21.47 -33.32
C GLY A 43 37.97 21.25 -34.83
N LEU A 44 36.90 20.78 -35.49
CA LEU A 44 36.90 20.50 -36.92
C LEU A 44 36.78 21.82 -37.70
N THR A 45 37.51 21.91 -38.82
CA THR A 45 37.42 23.05 -39.75
C THR A 45 36.54 22.76 -40.95
N THR A 46 35.90 21.59 -40.95
CA THR A 46 35.03 21.11 -42.02
C THR A 46 33.57 21.46 -41.71
N PRO A 47 32.71 21.58 -42.74
CA PRO A 47 31.31 21.96 -42.54
C PRO A 47 30.52 20.88 -41.78
N ARG A 48 29.39 21.30 -41.22
CA ARG A 48 28.38 20.41 -40.62
C ARG A 48 27.75 19.48 -41.67
N ALA A 49 27.09 18.42 -41.21
CA ALA A 49 26.44 17.45 -42.09
C ALA A 49 25.18 16.86 -41.45
N THR A 50 24.17 16.53 -42.26
CA THR A 50 22.87 16.04 -41.78
C THR A 50 22.86 14.55 -41.41
N GLY A 51 23.82 13.76 -41.90
CA GLY A 51 23.85 12.31 -41.73
C GLY A 51 22.92 11.54 -42.71
N LEU A 52 22.43 12.20 -43.75
CA LEU A 52 21.58 11.61 -44.78
C LEU A 52 22.40 10.93 -45.89
N ASP A 53 21.87 9.87 -46.48
CA ASP A 53 22.35 9.27 -47.72
C ASP A 53 22.03 10.13 -48.96
N VAL A 54 20.99 10.98 -48.87
CA VAL A 54 20.60 11.92 -49.92
C VAL A 54 21.08 13.32 -49.57
N VAL A 55 22.05 13.83 -50.33
CA VAL A 55 22.74 15.10 -50.06
C VAL A 55 22.77 16.02 -51.28
N GLY A 56 23.01 17.31 -51.05
CA GLY A 56 23.19 18.30 -52.10
C GLY A 56 24.51 18.17 -52.83
N VAL A 57 24.56 18.70 -54.05
CA VAL A 57 25.83 18.88 -54.77
C VAL A 57 26.78 19.72 -53.91
N ASN A 58 28.04 19.32 -53.83
CA ASN A 58 29.10 19.94 -53.03
C ASN A 58 28.88 19.96 -51.50
N GLN A 59 27.85 19.29 -50.97
CA GLN A 59 27.66 19.20 -49.52
C GLN A 59 28.59 18.17 -48.87
N MET A 60 29.12 18.48 -47.69
CA MET A 60 30.01 17.59 -46.95
C MET A 60 29.31 16.32 -46.47
N VAL A 61 29.96 15.18 -46.64
CA VAL A 61 29.53 13.86 -46.13
C VAL A 61 30.62 13.27 -45.26
N TYR A 62 30.26 12.82 -44.06
CA TYR A 62 31.14 12.03 -43.19
C TYR A 62 30.71 10.57 -43.23
N LEU A 63 31.68 9.68 -43.45
CA LEU A 63 31.47 8.24 -43.45
C LEU A 63 32.29 7.63 -42.33
N VAL A 64 31.68 6.76 -41.53
CA VAL A 64 32.34 6.10 -40.41
C VAL A 64 32.19 4.59 -40.50
N GLY A 65 33.30 3.89 -40.28
CA GLY A 65 33.34 2.43 -40.14
C GLY A 65 33.28 2.00 -38.67
N ASP A 66 33.03 0.72 -38.46
CA ASP A 66 32.97 0.13 -37.11
C ASP A 66 34.22 0.41 -36.27
N ALA A 67 34.02 0.72 -34.99
CA ALA A 67 35.12 0.95 -34.06
C ALA A 67 35.87 -0.36 -33.73
N GLY A 68 37.12 -0.23 -33.30
CA GLY A 68 37.93 -1.36 -32.82
C GLY A 68 38.61 -2.19 -33.92
N MET A 69 38.58 -1.71 -35.17
CA MET A 69 39.31 -2.34 -36.27
C MET A 69 40.77 -1.89 -36.30
N THR A 70 41.65 -2.78 -36.78
CA THR A 70 43.09 -2.51 -36.93
C THR A 70 43.37 -1.67 -38.17
N THR A 71 42.64 -1.90 -39.27
CA THR A 71 42.77 -1.11 -40.52
C THR A 71 41.44 -0.88 -41.19
N TYR A 72 41.33 0.24 -41.91
CA TYR A 72 40.22 0.60 -42.78
C TYR A 72 40.72 0.75 -44.21
N ALA A 73 39.92 0.36 -45.19
CA ALA A 73 40.23 0.53 -46.60
C ALA A 73 38.98 0.98 -47.36
N TRP A 74 38.88 2.29 -47.58
CA TRP A 74 37.78 2.91 -48.29
C TRP A 74 38.06 3.04 -49.78
N THR A 75 37.06 2.76 -50.61
CA THR A 75 37.16 2.87 -52.07
C THR A 75 35.93 3.56 -52.65
N LEU A 76 36.14 4.57 -53.49
CA LEU A 76 35.08 5.14 -54.33
C LEU A 76 34.95 4.27 -55.58
N VAL A 77 33.89 3.45 -55.63
CA VAL A 77 33.72 2.37 -56.62
C VAL A 77 33.12 2.88 -57.93
N SER A 78 32.10 3.73 -57.84
CA SER A 78 31.48 4.33 -59.01
C SER A 78 31.01 5.75 -58.72
N THR A 79 31.11 6.61 -59.74
CA THR A 79 30.71 8.01 -59.71
C THR A 79 29.86 8.33 -60.94
N PRO A 80 29.05 9.41 -60.90
CA PRO A 80 28.37 9.92 -62.08
C PRO A 80 29.36 10.35 -63.17
N ASP A 81 28.95 10.23 -64.43
CA ASP A 81 29.76 10.64 -65.58
C ASP A 81 30.20 12.11 -65.45
N GLY A 82 31.51 12.34 -65.45
CA GLY A 82 32.11 13.68 -65.36
C GLY A 82 32.43 14.16 -63.94
N SER A 83 32.13 13.37 -62.91
CA SER A 83 32.56 13.66 -61.54
C SER A 83 34.07 13.58 -61.37
N ALA A 84 34.62 14.52 -60.60
CA ALA A 84 36.00 14.61 -60.13
C ALA A 84 36.13 14.38 -58.61
N ALA A 85 35.05 13.97 -57.94
CA ALA A 85 35.02 13.75 -56.51
C ALA A 85 36.02 12.67 -56.07
N VAL A 86 36.61 12.87 -54.89
CA VAL A 86 37.56 11.95 -54.25
C VAL A 86 37.23 11.82 -52.76
N LEU A 87 37.65 10.72 -52.14
CA LEU A 87 37.59 10.55 -50.70
C LEU A 87 38.72 11.37 -50.04
N GLY A 88 38.46 11.97 -48.88
CA GLY A 88 39.44 12.78 -48.15
C GLY A 88 40.60 11.95 -47.62
N ALA A 89 40.30 10.94 -46.80
CA ALA A 89 41.23 9.89 -46.38
C ALA A 89 40.64 8.52 -46.76
N THR A 90 41.48 7.47 -46.80
CA THR A 90 41.04 6.12 -47.19
C THR A 90 41.41 5.02 -46.21
N ASP A 91 42.12 5.37 -45.13
CA ASP A 91 42.68 4.44 -44.15
C ASP A 91 42.29 4.75 -42.70
N LEU A 92 41.44 5.77 -42.49
CA LEU A 92 40.90 6.16 -41.19
C LEU A 92 39.54 5.50 -40.93
N GLN A 93 39.17 5.40 -39.66
CA GLN A 93 37.84 4.95 -39.27
C GLN A 93 36.76 5.89 -39.80
N GLU A 94 36.98 7.19 -39.70
CA GLU A 94 36.09 8.24 -40.18
C GLU A 94 36.77 9.02 -41.29
N ILE A 95 36.06 9.20 -42.41
CA ILE A 95 36.55 9.89 -43.59
C ILE A 95 35.52 10.92 -44.07
N THR A 96 35.98 11.87 -44.87
CA THR A 96 35.13 12.86 -45.53
C THR A 96 35.01 12.60 -47.02
N PHE A 97 33.90 13.04 -47.60
CA PHE A 97 33.58 12.94 -49.02
C PHE A 97 32.74 14.15 -49.43
N ILE A 98 33.10 14.81 -50.53
CA ILE A 98 32.32 15.90 -51.12
C ILE A 98 31.92 15.46 -52.53
N PRO A 99 30.63 15.14 -52.78
CA PRO A 99 30.14 14.82 -54.10
C PRO A 99 29.96 16.08 -54.94
N ASP A 100 30.35 16.04 -56.22
CA ASP A 100 30.38 17.23 -57.07
C ASP A 100 29.37 17.21 -58.23
N MET A 101 28.59 16.12 -58.36
CA MET A 101 27.70 15.90 -59.49
C MET A 101 26.41 15.21 -59.07
N VAL A 102 25.28 15.62 -59.66
CA VAL A 102 23.99 14.95 -59.48
C VAL A 102 24.07 13.50 -59.97
N GLY A 103 23.66 12.54 -59.14
CA GLY A 103 23.71 11.12 -59.45
C GLY A 103 23.97 10.27 -58.22
N LYS A 104 24.52 9.07 -58.41
CA LYS A 104 24.81 8.15 -57.32
C LYS A 104 26.30 7.87 -57.23
N PHE A 105 26.81 7.88 -56.01
CA PHE A 105 28.18 7.51 -55.67
C PHE A 105 28.15 6.24 -54.84
N GLN A 106 28.89 5.22 -55.26
CA GLN A 106 29.05 4.00 -54.48
C GLN A 106 30.40 4.02 -53.77
N ILE A 107 30.38 3.89 -52.45
CA ILE A 107 31.57 3.80 -51.59
C ILE A 107 31.59 2.43 -50.93
N ASP A 108 32.75 1.78 -50.99
CA ASP A 108 32.98 0.51 -50.31
C ASP A 108 33.96 0.68 -49.15
N LEU A 109 33.77 -0.11 -48.09
CA LEU A 109 34.67 -0.25 -46.95
C LEU A 109 35.05 -1.71 -46.74
N VAL A 110 36.35 -1.95 -46.56
CA VAL A 110 36.88 -3.21 -46.03
C VAL A 110 37.60 -2.92 -44.72
N VAL A 111 37.30 -3.69 -43.67
CA VAL A 111 37.97 -3.58 -42.36
C VAL A 111 38.79 -4.83 -42.06
N THR A 112 39.80 -4.71 -41.21
CA THR A 112 40.58 -5.85 -40.71
C THR A 112 40.78 -5.74 -39.21
N ASP A 113 40.61 -6.85 -38.50
CA ASP A 113 40.93 -7.01 -37.09
C ASP A 113 41.81 -8.27 -36.87
N ASP A 114 42.01 -8.66 -35.61
CA ASP A 114 42.80 -9.84 -35.26
C ASP A 114 42.19 -11.17 -35.74
N THR A 115 40.93 -11.17 -36.16
CA THR A 115 40.19 -12.34 -36.64
C THR A 115 40.23 -12.50 -38.17
N GLY A 116 40.55 -11.42 -38.89
CA GLY A 116 40.75 -11.42 -40.34
C GLY A 116 40.29 -10.12 -41.02
N THR A 117 40.14 -10.18 -42.34
CA THR A 117 39.61 -9.09 -43.17
C THR A 117 38.15 -9.35 -43.52
N SER A 118 37.31 -8.32 -43.48
CA SER A 118 35.89 -8.41 -43.82
C SER A 118 35.65 -8.57 -45.32
N GLU A 119 34.45 -9.00 -45.70
CA GLU A 119 33.90 -8.67 -47.02
C GLU A 119 33.69 -7.15 -47.15
N ALA A 120 33.62 -6.65 -48.38
CA ALA A 120 33.35 -5.24 -48.62
C ALA A 120 31.89 -4.90 -48.27
N ALA A 121 31.70 -3.90 -47.42
CA ALA A 121 30.42 -3.24 -47.23
C ALA A 121 30.29 -2.12 -48.25
N SER A 122 29.10 -1.94 -48.84
CA SER A 122 28.83 -0.87 -49.80
C SER A 122 27.76 0.08 -49.28
N ARG A 123 27.95 1.38 -49.47
CA ARG A 123 26.97 2.43 -49.21
C ARG A 123 26.79 3.28 -50.46
N ILE A 124 25.55 3.70 -50.73
CA ILE A 124 25.23 4.57 -51.86
C ILE A 124 24.86 5.94 -51.31
N ILE A 125 25.57 6.97 -51.77
CA ILE A 125 25.20 8.36 -51.54
C ILE A 125 24.54 8.89 -52.81
N THR A 126 23.30 9.35 -52.68
CA THR A 126 22.54 9.93 -53.78
C THR A 126 22.63 11.45 -53.70
N VAL A 127 23.00 12.07 -54.80
CA VAL A 127 23.32 13.50 -54.85
C VAL A 127 22.32 14.19 -55.76
N ALA A 128 21.62 15.17 -55.22
CA ALA A 128 20.52 15.87 -55.88
C ALA A 128 20.60 17.39 -55.63
N LYS A 129 19.61 18.11 -56.16
CA LYS A 129 19.43 19.56 -55.99
C LYS A 129 18.14 19.83 -55.21
N PHE A 130 18.14 20.91 -54.42
CA PHE A 130 16.95 21.34 -53.69
C PHE A 130 15.91 21.91 -54.66
N VAL A 131 14.65 21.52 -54.50
CA VAL A 131 13.54 21.91 -55.42
C VAL A 131 12.43 22.70 -54.72
N GLY A 132 12.38 22.66 -53.40
CA GLY A 132 11.37 23.26 -52.54
C GLY A 132 10.10 22.42 -52.45
N VAL A 133 9.28 22.73 -51.45
CA VAL A 133 8.03 22.02 -51.16
C VAL A 133 6.90 22.38 -52.14
N GLY A 134 6.85 23.64 -52.60
CA GLY A 134 5.75 24.18 -53.41
C GLY A 134 4.44 24.40 -52.65
N GLY A 135 3.60 25.34 -53.09
CA GLY A 135 2.25 25.56 -52.51
C GLY A 135 2.21 26.32 -51.18
N MET A 136 3.34 26.55 -50.52
CA MET A 136 3.41 27.27 -49.24
C MET A 136 2.95 28.72 -49.39
N ASP A 137 2.07 29.17 -48.50
CA ASP A 137 1.60 30.56 -48.42
C ASP A 137 1.17 31.18 -49.77
N GLY A 138 0.52 30.35 -50.59
CA GLY A 138 -0.03 30.72 -51.89
C GLY A 138 0.98 30.70 -53.05
N LEU A 139 2.24 30.30 -52.82
CA LEU A 139 3.23 30.14 -53.89
C LEU A 139 2.78 29.07 -54.91
N PRO A 140 3.03 29.27 -56.21
CA PRO A 140 2.65 28.29 -57.23
C PRO A 140 3.38 26.96 -57.03
N ILE A 141 2.80 25.85 -57.50
CA ILE A 141 3.46 24.55 -57.45
C ILE A 141 4.21 24.32 -58.77
N ASP A 142 5.53 24.19 -58.72
CA ASP A 142 6.34 23.80 -59.88
C ASP A 142 6.38 22.27 -60.00
N VAL A 143 5.46 21.73 -60.80
CA VAL A 143 5.39 20.30 -61.13
C VAL A 143 6.63 19.83 -61.89
N GLY A 144 7.25 20.71 -62.68
CA GLY A 144 8.45 20.38 -63.46
C GLY A 144 9.69 20.20 -62.58
N ALA A 145 9.78 20.95 -61.49
CA ALA A 145 10.82 20.79 -60.47
C ALA A 145 10.59 19.56 -59.56
N GLY A 146 9.40 18.96 -59.57
CA GLY A 146 9.11 17.78 -58.75
C GLY A 146 8.86 18.08 -57.28
N GLN A 147 8.31 19.26 -56.97
CA GLN A 147 8.05 19.73 -55.61
C GLN A 147 7.11 18.81 -54.82
N CYS A 148 7.37 18.66 -53.51
CA CYS A 148 6.78 17.64 -52.64
C CYS A 148 5.24 17.69 -52.62
N THR A 149 4.65 18.88 -52.54
CA THR A 149 3.20 19.11 -52.40
C THR A 149 2.40 18.51 -53.56
N PHE A 150 3.00 18.40 -54.75
CA PHE A 150 2.33 17.84 -55.92
C PHE A 150 1.88 16.39 -55.71
N CYS A 151 2.71 15.56 -55.05
CA CYS A 151 2.42 14.16 -54.77
C CYS A 151 1.97 13.91 -53.31
N HIS A 152 2.46 14.72 -52.36
CA HIS A 152 2.29 14.51 -50.91
C HIS A 152 1.42 15.59 -50.24
N ALA A 153 0.31 15.97 -50.90
CA ALA A 153 -0.58 17.03 -50.41
C ALA A 153 -1.05 16.84 -48.96
N THR A 154 -1.38 15.61 -48.54
CA THR A 154 -1.81 15.35 -47.15
C THR A 154 -0.73 15.68 -46.12
N ASN A 155 0.51 15.26 -46.36
CA ASN A 155 1.62 15.55 -45.45
C ASN A 155 1.97 17.04 -45.49
N PHE A 156 1.87 17.66 -46.67
CA PHE A 156 2.03 19.10 -46.81
C PHE A 156 1.02 19.88 -45.97
N ASP A 157 -0.27 19.53 -46.01
CA ASP A 157 -1.31 20.25 -45.27
C ASP A 157 -1.06 20.21 -43.76
N GLN A 158 -0.56 19.09 -43.24
CA GLN A 158 -0.20 18.97 -41.82
C GLN A 158 1.06 19.77 -41.50
N TRP A 159 2.12 19.60 -42.30
CA TRP A 159 3.39 20.29 -42.09
C TRP A 159 3.25 21.80 -42.23
N ALA A 160 2.44 22.29 -43.18
CA ALA A 160 2.22 23.72 -43.42
C ALA A 160 1.62 24.45 -42.21
N ALA A 161 1.01 23.72 -41.28
CA ALA A 161 0.53 24.29 -40.02
C ALA A 161 1.65 24.50 -38.99
N THR A 162 2.77 23.75 -39.09
CA THR A 162 3.86 23.71 -38.11
C THR A 162 4.67 25.01 -38.07
N ASP A 163 5.42 25.19 -36.97
CA ASP A 163 6.33 26.32 -36.84
C ASP A 163 7.54 26.23 -37.79
N HIS A 164 7.92 25.03 -38.24
CA HIS A 164 8.94 24.85 -39.28
C HIS A 164 8.54 25.51 -40.60
N ALA A 165 7.28 25.38 -41.01
CA ALA A 165 6.79 25.93 -42.26
C ALA A 165 6.76 27.47 -42.31
N THR A 166 6.93 28.13 -41.16
CA THR A 166 6.73 29.58 -41.02
C THR A 166 7.85 30.29 -40.27
N MET A 167 8.91 29.60 -39.86
CA MET A 167 9.97 30.18 -39.01
C MET A 167 10.65 31.40 -39.64
N PHE A 168 11.20 31.25 -40.86
CA PHE A 168 11.89 32.34 -41.55
C PHE A 168 10.96 33.50 -41.90
N SER A 169 9.79 33.19 -42.48
CA SER A 169 8.80 34.18 -42.90
C SER A 169 8.35 35.06 -41.73
N ARG A 170 7.97 34.47 -40.60
CA ARG A 170 7.64 35.20 -39.37
C ARG A 170 8.84 35.97 -38.82
N ALA A 171 10.03 35.38 -38.87
CA ALA A 171 11.23 36.01 -38.34
C ALA A 171 11.59 37.30 -39.09
N ILE A 172 11.58 37.27 -40.42
CA ILE A 172 11.90 38.47 -41.22
C ILE A 172 10.81 39.55 -41.13
N ASP A 173 9.57 39.17 -40.82
CA ASP A 173 8.47 40.10 -40.49
C ASP A 173 8.56 40.66 -39.05
N GLY A 174 9.56 40.25 -38.26
CA GLY A 174 9.80 40.74 -36.90
C GLY A 174 8.93 40.10 -35.83
N GLU A 175 8.31 38.95 -36.10
CA GLU A 175 7.35 38.30 -35.20
C GLU A 175 7.99 37.31 -34.20
N VAL A 176 9.25 36.92 -34.41
CA VAL A 176 9.89 35.84 -33.63
C VAL A 176 10.83 36.37 -32.55
N SER A 177 11.88 37.11 -32.93
CA SER A 177 12.90 37.61 -32.00
C SER A 177 13.59 38.84 -32.56
N SER A 178 13.89 39.80 -31.68
CA SER A 178 14.71 40.97 -32.03
C SER A 178 16.19 40.63 -32.27
N HIS A 179 16.61 39.40 -31.94
CA HIS A 179 17.98 38.92 -32.15
C HIS A 179 18.15 38.16 -33.47
N TYR A 180 17.07 37.92 -34.22
CA TYR A 180 17.17 37.25 -35.50
C TYR A 180 17.95 38.12 -36.49
N ALA A 181 18.87 37.50 -37.23
CA ALA A 181 19.75 38.19 -38.18
C ALA A 181 20.10 37.25 -39.35
N GLU A 182 20.90 37.75 -40.31
CA GLU A 182 21.26 37.00 -41.51
C GLU A 182 21.90 35.65 -41.20
N TYR A 183 22.79 35.55 -40.20
CA TYR A 183 23.41 34.27 -39.84
C TYR A 183 22.39 33.21 -39.36
N CYS A 184 21.18 33.61 -38.96
CA CYS A 184 20.13 32.68 -38.55
C CYS A 184 19.49 31.94 -39.73
N ILE A 185 19.64 32.41 -40.98
CA ILE A 185 18.98 31.79 -42.13
C ILE A 185 19.56 30.41 -42.45
N GLU A 186 20.78 30.12 -41.99
CA GLU A 186 21.46 28.83 -42.12
C GLU A 186 20.63 27.66 -41.59
N CYS A 187 19.89 27.87 -40.50
CA CYS A 187 19.05 26.84 -39.86
C CYS A 187 17.55 27.02 -40.17
N HIS A 188 17.17 28.18 -40.72
CA HIS A 188 15.77 28.55 -40.89
C HIS A 188 15.31 28.59 -42.34
N THR A 189 16.17 28.19 -43.27
CA THR A 189 15.84 28.05 -44.70
C THR A 189 16.22 26.65 -45.19
N THR A 190 15.88 26.33 -46.43
CA THR A 190 16.07 25.00 -47.00
C THR A 190 17.27 24.97 -47.94
N GLY A 191 18.19 24.05 -47.65
CA GLY A 191 19.37 23.80 -48.48
C GLY A 191 20.50 24.84 -48.33
N TYR A 192 20.41 25.76 -47.36
CA TYR A 192 21.48 26.71 -47.10
C TYR A 192 22.75 25.98 -46.65
N ASP A 193 23.84 26.16 -47.38
CA ASP A 193 25.16 25.63 -47.04
C ASP A 193 26.25 26.47 -47.72
N ALA A 194 26.81 27.44 -46.99
CA ALA A 194 27.73 28.42 -47.54
C ALA A 194 29.04 27.83 -48.09
N ASP A 195 29.32 26.55 -47.81
CA ASP A 195 30.48 25.81 -48.31
C ASP A 195 30.14 24.93 -49.54
N ALA A 196 28.88 24.90 -49.97
CA ALA A 196 28.37 24.00 -51.02
C ALA A 196 27.64 24.73 -52.16
N ASP A 197 28.41 25.29 -53.09
CA ASP A 197 27.87 25.97 -54.27
C ASP A 197 27.16 24.98 -55.25
N GLY A 198 26.01 25.38 -55.79
CA GLY A 198 25.34 24.70 -56.91
C GLY A 198 24.40 23.55 -56.53
N ASN A 199 24.04 23.44 -55.25
CA ASN A 199 23.02 22.53 -54.73
C ASN A 199 21.58 23.05 -54.95
N ASP A 200 21.39 24.27 -55.45
CA ASP A 200 20.12 25.00 -55.64
C ASP A 200 19.36 25.28 -54.32
N GLY A 201 20.10 25.39 -53.21
CA GLY A 201 19.67 25.79 -51.88
C GLY A 201 19.34 27.28 -51.77
N PHE A 202 18.98 27.71 -50.56
CA PHE A 202 18.56 29.10 -50.33
C PHE A 202 19.67 30.12 -50.64
N ASP A 203 20.90 29.86 -50.23
CA ASP A 203 22.09 30.69 -50.44
C ASP A 203 22.49 30.79 -51.92
N ASP A 204 22.45 29.69 -52.66
CA ASP A 204 22.65 29.67 -54.11
C ASP A 204 21.66 30.60 -54.83
N VAL A 205 20.37 30.44 -54.50
CA VAL A 205 19.29 31.24 -55.10
C VAL A 205 19.35 32.70 -54.64
N GLN A 206 19.74 32.95 -53.39
CA GLN A 206 19.99 34.28 -52.86
C GLN A 206 21.09 34.99 -53.67
N ALA A 207 22.21 34.31 -53.92
CA ALA A 207 23.32 34.83 -54.69
C ALA A 207 22.94 35.06 -56.17
N GLU A 208 22.20 34.12 -56.79
CA GLU A 208 21.71 34.24 -58.17
C GLU A 208 20.82 35.47 -58.37
N LEU A 209 19.92 35.74 -57.43
CA LEU A 209 18.95 36.84 -57.52
C LEU A 209 19.48 38.17 -56.97
N GLY A 210 20.61 38.15 -56.25
CA GLY A 210 21.17 39.33 -55.59
C GLY A 210 20.27 39.87 -54.47
N TRP A 211 19.52 38.99 -53.81
CA TRP A 211 18.71 39.37 -52.65
C TRP A 211 19.62 39.64 -51.45
N LEU A 212 19.25 40.65 -50.65
CA LEU A 212 19.96 41.02 -49.43
C LEU A 212 19.04 40.84 -48.23
N PHE A 213 19.61 40.35 -47.12
CA PHE A 213 18.87 40.25 -45.87
C PHE A 213 18.40 41.64 -45.39
N PRO A 214 17.15 41.79 -44.90
CA PRO A 214 16.62 43.10 -44.50
C PRO A 214 17.40 43.73 -43.32
N ASP A 215 17.72 45.02 -43.42
CA ASP A 215 18.34 45.78 -42.32
C ASP A 215 17.39 45.94 -41.11
N THR A 216 16.08 45.83 -41.33
CA THR A 216 15.05 45.96 -40.29
C THR A 216 14.00 44.86 -40.49
N LEU A 217 13.70 44.13 -39.42
CA LEU A 217 12.69 43.08 -39.41
C LEU A 217 11.33 43.72 -39.12
N GLU A 218 10.46 43.79 -40.11
CA GLU A 218 9.16 44.43 -40.01
C GLU A 218 8.12 43.77 -40.92
N ALA A 219 6.85 43.88 -40.52
CA ALA A 219 5.74 43.30 -41.24
C ALA A 219 5.72 43.75 -42.72
N GLY A 220 5.77 42.79 -43.63
CA GLY A 220 5.75 43.01 -45.08
C GLY A 220 7.03 42.57 -45.78
N ASN A 221 8.12 42.34 -45.05
CA ASN A 221 9.36 41.79 -45.59
C ASN A 221 9.13 40.44 -46.29
N TRP A 222 8.34 39.55 -45.69
CA TRP A 222 8.00 38.27 -46.33
C TRP A 222 7.13 38.44 -47.58
N THR A 223 6.22 39.41 -47.57
CA THR A 223 5.41 39.72 -48.77
C THR A 223 6.29 40.21 -49.92
N ASP A 224 7.29 41.05 -49.63
CA ASP A 224 8.26 41.53 -50.62
C ASP A 224 9.09 40.38 -51.22
N VAL A 225 9.55 39.44 -50.39
CA VAL A 225 10.26 38.23 -50.85
C VAL A 225 9.39 37.41 -51.79
N LYS A 226 8.12 37.17 -51.44
CA LYS A 226 7.20 36.40 -52.31
C LYS A 226 6.94 37.08 -53.64
N ASP A 227 6.69 38.39 -53.62
CA ASP A 227 6.25 39.14 -54.80
C ASP A 227 7.41 39.40 -55.78
N ASN A 228 8.62 39.59 -55.28
CA ASN A 228 9.78 39.98 -56.08
C ASN A 228 10.82 38.87 -56.26
N PHE A 229 10.83 37.86 -55.39
CA PHE A 229 11.84 36.81 -55.34
C PHE A 229 11.21 35.41 -55.19
N GLU A 230 10.22 35.09 -56.02
CA GLU A 230 9.46 33.81 -55.98
C GLU A 230 10.36 32.56 -55.87
N LYS A 231 11.45 32.49 -56.65
CA LYS A 231 12.39 31.36 -56.62
C LYS A 231 13.09 31.22 -55.25
N LEU A 232 13.39 32.34 -54.58
CA LEU A 232 13.94 32.35 -53.23
C LEU A 232 12.88 31.95 -52.19
N ALA A 233 11.66 32.46 -52.33
CA ALA A 233 10.53 32.10 -51.48
C ALA A 233 10.28 30.58 -51.49
N HIS A 234 10.52 29.89 -52.60
CA HIS A 234 10.46 28.43 -52.70
C HIS A 234 11.50 27.67 -51.86
N ARG A 235 12.54 28.32 -51.34
CA ARG A 235 13.53 27.75 -50.40
C ARG A 235 13.41 28.29 -48.98
N ALA A 236 12.47 29.19 -48.73
CA ALA A 236 12.29 29.82 -47.43
C ALA A 236 11.68 28.85 -46.41
N ASN A 237 11.93 29.11 -45.12
CA ASN A 237 11.50 28.27 -43.99
C ASN A 237 12.17 26.88 -43.98
N ILE A 238 11.92 26.11 -42.91
CA ILE A 238 12.41 24.74 -42.76
C ILE A 238 11.43 23.80 -43.46
N GLN A 239 11.79 23.28 -44.63
CA GLN A 239 10.90 22.47 -45.48
C GLN A 239 11.20 20.98 -45.40
N CYS A 240 10.47 20.18 -46.17
CA CYS A 240 10.66 18.73 -46.25
C CYS A 240 12.12 18.35 -46.53
N GLU A 241 12.75 19.03 -47.49
CA GLU A 241 14.14 18.74 -47.89
C GLU A 241 15.18 19.11 -46.81
N SER A 242 14.83 19.93 -45.82
CA SER A 242 15.68 20.20 -44.66
C SER A 242 15.92 18.95 -43.80
N CYS A 243 14.99 17.99 -43.82
CA CYS A 243 15.09 16.74 -43.04
C CYS A 243 15.24 15.49 -43.91
N HIS A 244 14.82 15.57 -45.18
CA HIS A 244 14.77 14.44 -46.10
C HIS A 244 15.84 14.50 -47.21
N GLY A 245 16.62 15.58 -47.24
CA GLY A 245 17.59 15.84 -48.29
C GLY A 245 16.94 16.38 -49.58
N PRO A 246 17.76 16.79 -50.56
CA PRO A 246 17.28 17.37 -51.81
C PRO A 246 16.52 16.36 -52.68
N ALA A 247 15.43 16.81 -53.30
CA ALA A 247 14.44 15.94 -53.93
C ALA A 247 14.45 15.94 -55.47
N SER A 248 15.39 16.62 -56.14
CA SER A 248 15.39 16.68 -57.63
C SER A 248 15.51 15.31 -58.32
N LEU A 249 16.01 14.28 -57.62
CA LEU A 249 16.08 12.90 -58.11
C LEU A 249 14.99 11.99 -57.56
N HIS A 250 14.14 12.48 -56.65
CA HIS A 250 13.07 11.71 -56.05
C HIS A 250 12.11 11.23 -57.13
N GLY A 251 11.29 12.11 -57.74
CA GLY A 251 10.42 11.76 -58.87
C GLY A 251 9.58 10.48 -58.66
N GLY A 252 9.19 10.18 -57.41
CA GLY A 252 8.47 8.96 -57.00
C GLY A 252 9.36 7.72 -56.72
N LYS A 253 10.69 7.85 -56.81
CA LYS A 253 11.68 6.81 -56.50
C LYS A 253 12.13 6.94 -55.04
N LYS A 254 12.01 5.84 -54.30
CA LYS A 254 12.31 5.80 -52.85
C LYS A 254 13.77 6.05 -52.51
N ASP A 255 14.69 5.84 -53.44
CA ASP A 255 16.13 5.97 -53.27
C ASP A 255 16.66 7.35 -53.72
N GLY A 256 15.76 8.28 -54.06
CA GLY A 256 16.08 9.67 -54.40
C GLY A 256 15.66 10.67 -53.34
N ILE A 257 15.24 10.21 -52.16
CA ILE A 257 14.93 11.02 -50.98
C ILE A 257 15.07 10.14 -49.73
N ASP A 258 15.45 10.71 -48.59
CA ASP A 258 15.64 9.93 -47.37
C ASP A 258 14.47 9.98 -46.40
N MET A 259 14.44 9.01 -45.50
CA MET A 259 13.59 9.03 -44.31
C MET A 259 14.42 8.48 -43.15
N SER A 260 14.92 9.38 -42.31
CA SER A 260 15.79 9.04 -41.19
C SER A 260 15.10 9.35 -39.86
N LEU A 261 15.36 8.49 -38.86
CA LEU A 261 15.05 8.77 -37.47
C LEU A 261 16.30 9.18 -36.70
N ASP A 262 17.45 9.34 -37.35
CA ASP A 262 18.68 9.73 -36.67
C ASP A 262 18.52 11.11 -36.02
N ALA A 263 18.96 11.24 -34.77
CA ALA A 263 18.89 12.50 -34.04
C ALA A 263 19.75 13.60 -34.68
N ALA A 264 20.80 13.24 -35.45
CA ALA A 264 21.66 14.19 -36.13
C ALA A 264 20.92 15.07 -37.15
N VAL A 265 19.84 14.56 -37.77
CA VAL A 265 18.99 15.36 -38.67
C VAL A 265 18.37 16.54 -37.94
N CYS A 266 17.93 16.32 -36.69
CA CYS A 266 17.41 17.39 -35.83
C CYS A 266 18.54 18.24 -35.24
N GLY A 267 19.63 17.57 -34.83
CA GLY A 267 20.82 18.19 -34.25
C GLY A 267 21.51 19.18 -35.18
N TYR A 268 21.36 19.03 -36.50
CA TYR A 268 21.87 19.98 -37.50
C TYR A 268 21.47 21.44 -37.20
N CYS A 269 20.27 21.66 -36.66
CA CYS A 269 19.78 22.97 -36.21
C CYS A 269 19.57 23.08 -34.69
N HIS A 270 19.29 21.98 -34.00
CA HIS A 270 18.92 21.96 -32.58
C HIS A 270 20.07 21.56 -31.64
N GLU A 271 21.29 21.95 -32.01
CA GLU A 271 22.50 21.67 -31.22
C GLU A 271 23.57 22.76 -31.36
N GLU A 272 23.42 23.80 -30.54
CA GLU A 272 24.38 24.89 -30.39
C GLU A 272 24.31 25.42 -28.94
N GLU A 273 25.44 25.77 -28.34
CA GLU A 273 25.48 26.45 -27.04
C GLU A 273 25.65 27.96 -27.18
N PRO A 274 25.02 28.76 -26.30
CA PRO A 274 24.08 28.36 -25.24
C PRO A 274 22.62 28.27 -25.75
N TYR A 275 22.38 28.49 -27.05
CA TYR A 275 21.04 28.59 -27.65
C TYR A 275 20.76 27.40 -28.58
N HIS A 276 19.59 26.76 -28.47
CA HIS A 276 19.23 25.54 -29.22
C HIS A 276 19.93 24.27 -28.69
N THR A 277 19.71 23.97 -27.41
CA THR A 277 20.44 22.90 -26.68
C THR A 277 19.67 21.58 -26.57
N ASN A 278 18.54 21.42 -27.27
CA ASN A 278 17.67 20.24 -27.13
C ASN A 278 18.41 18.93 -27.45
N ASN A 279 19.22 18.90 -28.52
CA ASN A 279 19.97 17.68 -28.86
C ASN A 279 21.12 17.43 -27.88
N ILE A 280 21.73 18.48 -27.31
CA ILE A 280 22.76 18.36 -26.26
C ILE A 280 22.16 17.72 -25.01
N GLN A 281 21.02 18.24 -24.55
CA GLN A 281 20.26 17.68 -23.43
C GLN A 281 19.84 16.23 -23.69
N TRP A 282 19.39 15.90 -24.90
CA TRP A 282 19.06 14.53 -25.30
C TRP A 282 20.29 13.60 -25.23
N LYS A 283 21.47 14.04 -25.69
CA LYS A 283 22.74 13.29 -25.58
C LYS A 283 23.12 13.00 -24.13
N ASN A 284 22.74 13.89 -23.19
CA ASN A 284 22.91 13.69 -21.75
C ASN A 284 21.85 12.78 -21.12
N SER A 285 20.86 12.32 -21.89
CA SER A 285 19.84 11.38 -21.44
C SER A 285 20.19 9.93 -21.75
N LYS A 286 19.53 9.00 -21.05
CA LYS A 286 19.65 7.56 -21.36
C LYS A 286 19.02 7.17 -22.70
N HIS A 287 18.20 8.02 -23.32
CA HIS A 287 17.59 7.74 -24.62
C HIS A 287 18.60 7.80 -25.79
N ALA A 288 19.70 8.53 -25.61
CA ALA A 288 20.82 8.57 -26.56
C ALA A 288 21.73 7.34 -26.49
N ILE A 289 21.59 6.51 -25.44
CA ILE A 289 22.42 5.32 -25.22
C ILE A 289 21.64 4.11 -25.75
N GLY A 290 21.70 3.86 -27.05
CA GLY A 290 20.95 2.77 -27.71
C GLY A 290 21.19 1.39 -27.07
N TYR A 291 20.12 0.60 -26.90
CA TYR A 291 20.22 -0.72 -26.26
C TYR A 291 20.43 -1.84 -27.28
N ALA A 292 21.70 -2.13 -27.58
CA ALA A 292 22.08 -3.09 -28.63
C ALA A 292 21.55 -4.53 -28.41
N ARG A 293 21.37 -4.97 -27.15
CA ARG A 293 20.92 -6.34 -26.81
C ARG A 293 19.40 -6.49 -26.76
N GLY A 294 18.68 -6.11 -27.80
CA GLY A 294 17.23 -6.32 -27.84
C GLY A 294 16.47 -5.49 -28.86
N ALA A 295 17.06 -4.37 -29.30
CA ALA A 295 16.48 -3.46 -30.30
C ALA A 295 16.00 -4.13 -31.59
N THR A 296 16.51 -5.33 -31.93
CA THR A 296 16.14 -6.08 -33.14
C THR A 296 15.21 -7.27 -32.88
N ARG A 297 14.77 -7.51 -31.64
CA ARG A 297 14.04 -8.74 -31.25
C ARG A 297 12.63 -8.46 -30.72
N GLY A 298 11.62 -8.90 -31.47
CA GLY A 298 10.23 -9.00 -30.99
C GLY A 298 9.73 -7.73 -30.30
N GLY A 299 9.01 -7.88 -29.18
CA GLY A 299 8.45 -6.77 -28.40
C GLY A 299 9.46 -5.89 -27.66
N CYS A 300 10.77 -6.22 -27.67
CA CYS A 300 11.79 -5.33 -27.12
C CYS A 300 12.04 -4.13 -28.03
N ALA A 301 11.91 -4.33 -29.35
CA ALA A 301 12.08 -3.29 -30.35
C ALA A 301 11.04 -2.16 -30.18
N ASP A 302 9.86 -2.50 -29.67
CA ASP A 302 8.76 -1.55 -29.41
C ASP A 302 9.14 -0.38 -28.52
N CYS A 303 10.22 -0.49 -27.73
CA CYS A 303 10.70 0.57 -26.83
C CYS A 303 12.18 0.92 -27.01
N HIS A 304 12.95 0.07 -27.70
CA HIS A 304 14.40 0.21 -27.85
C HIS A 304 14.85 0.32 -29.32
N SER A 305 13.92 0.60 -30.23
CA SER A 305 14.18 0.95 -31.62
C SER A 305 13.19 2.03 -32.03
N GLY A 306 13.67 3.09 -32.68
CA GLY A 306 12.80 4.16 -33.16
C GLY A 306 11.72 3.62 -34.10
N TRP A 307 12.11 2.79 -35.08
CA TRP A 307 11.16 2.15 -35.99
C TRP A 307 10.28 1.10 -35.30
N GLY A 308 10.80 0.40 -34.29
CA GLY A 308 9.99 -0.52 -33.49
C GLY A 308 8.85 0.19 -32.77
N PHE A 309 9.14 1.33 -32.13
CA PHE A 309 8.14 2.15 -31.47
C PHE A 309 7.11 2.70 -32.46
N ILE A 310 7.54 3.31 -33.58
CA ILE A 310 6.63 3.88 -34.58
C ILE A 310 5.66 2.80 -35.10
N ARG A 311 6.14 1.59 -35.39
CA ARG A 311 5.27 0.47 -35.83
C ARG A 311 4.23 0.06 -34.79
N LYS A 312 4.55 0.18 -33.49
CA LYS A 312 3.62 -0.17 -32.41
C LYS A 312 2.47 0.83 -32.34
N ILE A 313 2.76 2.12 -32.50
CA ILE A 313 1.76 3.18 -32.32
C ILE A 313 1.01 3.53 -33.62
N ASP A 314 1.64 3.33 -34.77
CA ASP A 314 1.06 3.45 -36.10
C ASP A 314 1.37 2.17 -36.90
N PRO A 315 0.48 1.16 -36.87
CA PRO A 315 0.71 -0.10 -37.55
C PRO A 315 0.77 0.09 -39.07
N MET A 316 2.00 0.23 -39.57
CA MET A 316 2.29 0.28 -41.00
C MET A 316 1.99 -1.06 -41.67
N ASP A 317 1.63 -1.00 -42.96
CA ASP A 317 1.50 -2.17 -43.84
C ASP A 317 2.81 -3.01 -43.84
N ASP A 318 2.70 -4.33 -43.77
CA ASP A 318 3.84 -5.24 -43.54
C ASP A 318 4.92 -5.14 -44.63
N ASP A 319 4.51 -4.82 -45.87
CA ASP A 319 5.40 -4.62 -47.03
C ASP A 319 6.16 -3.29 -47.01
N LYS A 320 5.88 -2.40 -46.03
CA LYS A 320 6.48 -1.06 -45.91
C LYS A 320 7.42 -0.91 -44.70
N ARG A 321 7.70 -2.00 -43.98
CA ARG A 321 8.48 -1.98 -42.75
C ARG A 321 9.98 -1.74 -43.03
N PRO A 322 10.57 -0.57 -42.71
CA PRO A 322 12.03 -0.36 -42.80
C PRO A 322 12.76 -1.26 -41.82
N GLU A 323 14.04 -1.59 -41.98
CA GLU A 323 14.76 -2.36 -40.95
C GLU A 323 14.62 -1.72 -39.56
N LEU A 324 14.64 -2.52 -38.49
CA LEU A 324 14.53 -2.04 -37.10
C LEU A 324 15.72 -1.15 -36.65
N GLY A 325 16.59 -0.72 -37.58
CA GLY A 325 17.73 0.15 -37.34
C GLY A 325 17.36 1.44 -36.61
N VAL A 326 18.39 2.15 -36.13
CA VAL A 326 18.33 3.15 -35.05
C VAL A 326 17.93 2.50 -33.72
N LYS A 327 18.94 2.31 -32.86
CA LYS A 327 18.81 1.63 -31.55
C LYS A 327 18.50 2.62 -30.43
N GLU A 328 18.68 3.90 -30.71
CA GLU A 328 18.44 5.05 -29.85
C GLU A 328 16.96 5.45 -29.90
N THR A 329 16.48 6.06 -28.82
CA THR A 329 15.17 6.71 -28.78
C THR A 329 15.37 8.18 -29.12
N THR A 330 15.29 8.51 -30.41
CA THR A 330 15.63 9.83 -30.95
C THR A 330 14.45 10.81 -30.93
N CYS A 331 14.68 12.05 -31.38
CA CYS A 331 13.69 13.12 -31.43
C CYS A 331 12.41 12.70 -32.19
N ALA A 332 12.55 12.08 -33.37
CA ALA A 332 11.43 11.69 -34.23
C ALA A 332 10.56 10.54 -33.68
N VAL A 333 11.04 9.85 -32.64
CA VAL A 333 10.25 8.85 -31.90
C VAL A 333 9.14 9.54 -31.11
N CYS A 334 9.47 10.64 -30.44
CA CYS A 334 8.53 11.40 -29.62
C CYS A 334 7.80 12.51 -30.38
N HIS A 335 8.48 13.14 -31.34
CA HIS A 335 7.95 14.26 -32.12
C HIS A 335 7.57 13.80 -33.53
N ASP A 336 6.40 14.24 -34.01
CA ASP A 336 6.02 14.10 -35.40
C ASP A 336 6.31 15.42 -36.15
N PRO A 337 7.37 15.50 -36.97
CA PRO A 337 7.75 16.74 -37.63
C PRO A 337 6.73 17.23 -38.66
N HIS A 338 5.72 16.42 -39.00
CA HIS A 338 4.67 16.78 -39.93
C HIS A 338 3.40 17.28 -39.24
N SER A 339 3.24 17.11 -37.92
CA SER A 339 1.96 17.32 -37.25
C SER A 339 1.98 18.49 -36.26
N LYS A 340 0.93 19.32 -36.30
CA LYS A 340 0.63 20.34 -35.29
C LYS A 340 -0.51 19.94 -34.36
N GLU A 341 -0.66 18.65 -34.05
CA GLU A 341 -1.63 18.21 -33.05
C GLU A 341 -1.48 18.94 -31.71
N ASN A 342 -0.25 19.28 -31.35
CA ASN A 342 0.07 20.14 -30.22
C ASN A 342 1.26 21.07 -30.54
N PRO A 343 1.45 22.15 -29.76
CA PRO A 343 2.50 23.14 -30.03
C PRO A 343 3.93 22.60 -30.02
N ALA A 344 4.18 21.48 -29.32
CA ALA A 344 5.50 20.85 -29.26
C ALA A 344 5.66 19.72 -30.30
N HIS A 345 4.66 19.51 -31.17
CA HIS A 345 4.61 18.42 -32.15
C HIS A 345 4.82 17.01 -31.56
N VAL A 346 4.49 16.82 -30.27
CA VAL A 346 4.64 15.52 -29.58
C VAL A 346 3.56 14.55 -30.08
N ARG A 347 3.84 13.26 -30.18
CA ARG A 347 2.83 12.27 -30.58
C ARG A 347 1.77 12.10 -29.50
N SER A 348 0.51 12.34 -29.85
CA SER A 348 -0.62 12.13 -28.95
C SER A 348 -0.91 10.64 -28.78
N MET A 349 -1.06 10.18 -27.53
CA MET A 349 -1.33 8.77 -27.24
C MET A 349 -2.76 8.51 -26.76
N ALA A 350 -3.32 7.40 -27.25
CA ALA A 350 -4.54 6.80 -26.70
C ALA A 350 -4.32 6.31 -25.25
N ASP A 351 -5.41 5.95 -24.58
CA ASP A 351 -5.36 5.38 -23.23
C ASP A 351 -4.64 4.03 -23.24
N ILE A 352 -3.99 3.71 -22.12
CA ILE A 352 -3.03 2.60 -22.02
C ILE A 352 -3.62 1.50 -21.15
N THR A 353 -3.74 0.29 -21.68
CA THR A 353 -4.05 -0.89 -20.86
C THR A 353 -2.75 -1.49 -20.33
N LEU A 354 -2.61 -1.60 -19.01
CA LEU A 354 -1.45 -2.20 -18.35
C LEU A 354 -1.41 -3.73 -18.56
N ALA A 355 -0.27 -4.34 -18.26
CA ALA A 355 -0.05 -5.77 -18.48
C ALA A 355 -0.93 -6.71 -17.63
N ASP A 356 -1.62 -6.19 -16.61
CA ASP A 356 -2.65 -6.95 -15.89
C ASP A 356 -3.92 -7.20 -16.73
N GLY A 357 -4.04 -6.52 -17.88
CA GLY A 357 -5.14 -6.65 -18.83
C GLY A 357 -6.46 -6.01 -18.38
N VAL A 358 -6.49 -5.34 -17.23
CA VAL A 358 -7.72 -4.79 -16.63
C VAL A 358 -7.57 -3.31 -16.34
N THR A 359 -6.39 -2.86 -15.91
CA THR A 359 -6.16 -1.46 -15.57
C THR A 359 -5.95 -0.63 -16.83
N VAL A 360 -6.70 0.47 -16.94
CA VAL A 360 -6.61 1.42 -18.05
C VAL A 360 -6.19 2.78 -17.48
N ILE A 361 -5.09 3.32 -17.99
CA ILE A 361 -4.62 4.68 -17.72
C ILE A 361 -5.25 5.62 -18.75
N ASP A 362 -6.19 6.43 -18.30
CA ASP A 362 -6.95 7.42 -19.07
C ASP A 362 -6.60 8.87 -18.70
N TYR A 363 -5.53 9.07 -17.93
CA TYR A 363 -5.06 10.38 -17.44
C TYR A 363 -3.61 10.66 -17.87
N GLY A 364 -3.10 11.84 -17.51
CA GLY A 364 -1.68 12.17 -17.61
C GLY A 364 -1.25 12.91 -18.89
N GLY A 365 -2.19 13.30 -19.75
CA GLY A 365 -1.91 14.13 -20.94
C GLY A 365 -0.86 13.50 -21.87
N GLN A 366 0.14 14.29 -22.26
CA GLN A 366 1.31 13.89 -23.05
C GLN A 366 2.20 12.88 -22.32
N GLY A 367 2.09 12.77 -20.99
CA GLY A 367 2.75 11.74 -20.20
C GLY A 367 2.43 10.31 -20.63
N LYS A 368 1.27 10.11 -21.27
CA LYS A 368 0.92 8.81 -21.87
C LYS A 368 1.93 8.37 -22.93
N LEU A 369 2.65 9.27 -23.57
CA LEU A 369 3.77 8.92 -24.45
C LEU A 369 4.89 8.19 -23.70
N CYS A 370 5.31 8.73 -22.55
CA CYS A 370 6.33 8.10 -21.70
C CYS A 370 5.88 6.70 -21.24
N MET A 371 4.62 6.59 -20.82
CA MET A 371 4.03 5.35 -20.30
C MET A 371 3.87 4.24 -21.36
N GLN A 372 4.00 4.54 -22.66
CA GLN A 372 4.05 3.50 -23.69
C GLN A 372 5.24 2.56 -23.51
N CYS A 373 6.36 3.11 -23.02
CA CYS A 373 7.61 2.40 -22.79
C CYS A 373 7.81 2.09 -21.30
N HIS A 374 7.50 3.05 -20.42
CA HIS A 374 7.71 3.00 -18.98
C HIS A 374 6.51 2.39 -18.23
N GLN A 375 6.17 1.16 -18.56
CA GLN A 375 5.17 0.35 -17.86
C GLN A 375 5.63 -1.10 -17.70
N GLY A 376 5.13 -1.77 -16.66
CA GLY A 376 5.34 -3.19 -16.43
C GLY A 376 4.81 -4.03 -17.59
N ARG A 377 5.49 -5.13 -17.91
CA ARG A 377 5.14 -6.04 -19.01
C ARG A 377 4.59 -7.38 -18.54
N ARG A 378 4.32 -7.50 -17.25
CA ARG A 378 3.87 -8.75 -16.64
C ARG A 378 2.67 -8.51 -15.72
N PRO A 379 1.64 -9.38 -15.78
CA PRO A 379 0.55 -9.36 -14.81
C PRO A 379 1.08 -9.85 -13.46
N ALA A 380 1.22 -8.97 -12.47
CA ALA A 380 1.90 -9.28 -11.22
C ALA A 380 1.35 -10.52 -10.50
N ILE A 381 0.02 -10.59 -10.35
CA ILE A 381 -0.65 -11.67 -9.60
C ILE A 381 -0.37 -13.04 -10.22
N GLU A 382 -0.50 -13.16 -11.54
CA GLU A 382 -0.24 -14.42 -12.25
C GLU A 382 1.26 -14.74 -12.27
N TYR A 383 2.09 -13.73 -12.54
CA TYR A 383 3.53 -13.90 -12.68
C TYR A 383 4.19 -14.34 -11.37
N ALA A 384 3.84 -13.72 -10.25
CA ALA A 384 4.40 -14.05 -8.94
C ALA A 384 3.81 -15.35 -8.33
N ALA A 385 2.73 -15.89 -8.89
CA ALA A 385 2.15 -17.16 -8.43
C ALA A 385 2.87 -18.40 -8.98
N ASN A 386 3.64 -18.26 -10.05
CA ASN A 386 4.31 -19.37 -10.73
C ASN A 386 5.82 -19.41 -10.40
N ALA A 387 6.26 -20.48 -9.75
CA ALA A 387 7.65 -20.67 -9.37
C ALA A 387 8.59 -20.91 -10.57
N ASP A 388 8.07 -21.34 -11.72
CA ASP A 388 8.87 -21.53 -12.94
C ASP A 388 9.37 -20.19 -13.53
N ASN A 389 8.82 -19.07 -13.06
CA ASN A 389 9.22 -17.73 -13.50
C ASN A 389 10.50 -17.23 -12.83
N ILE A 390 11.03 -17.93 -11.81
CA ILE A 390 12.25 -17.54 -11.10
C ILE A 390 13.41 -17.43 -12.10
N SER A 391 14.01 -16.25 -12.15
CA SER A 391 15.15 -15.93 -13.00
C SER A 391 15.82 -14.67 -12.48
N SER A 392 17.03 -14.38 -12.96
CA SER A 392 17.73 -13.11 -12.70
C SER A 392 16.97 -11.86 -13.17
N HIS A 393 15.84 -12.03 -13.86
CA HIS A 393 14.98 -10.95 -14.37
C HIS A 393 13.57 -11.03 -13.75
N PHE A 394 13.41 -11.70 -12.61
CA PHE A 394 12.12 -11.81 -11.91
C PHE A 394 11.63 -10.42 -11.46
N GLY A 395 10.33 -10.15 -11.63
CA GLY A 395 9.73 -8.83 -11.38
C GLY A 395 8.78 -8.41 -12.50
N SER A 396 8.44 -7.11 -12.53
CA SER A 396 7.50 -6.49 -13.48
C SER A 396 8.02 -6.36 -14.92
N HIS A 397 9.29 -6.72 -15.17
CA HIS A 397 10.02 -6.55 -16.43
C HIS A 397 10.60 -5.15 -16.65
N TYR A 398 11.25 -4.58 -15.62
CA TYR A 398 11.87 -3.25 -15.58
C TYR A 398 10.92 -2.09 -15.95
N SER A 399 11.26 -0.88 -15.53
CA SER A 399 10.57 0.36 -15.95
C SER A 399 9.04 0.35 -15.76
N ASN A 400 8.58 0.12 -14.53
CA ASN A 400 7.15 0.07 -14.15
C ASN A 400 6.60 1.40 -13.60
N GLN A 401 7.10 2.53 -14.10
CA GLN A 401 6.75 3.85 -13.58
C GLN A 401 5.26 4.19 -13.76
N ALA A 402 4.64 3.77 -14.87
CA ALA A 402 3.20 3.94 -15.10
C ALA A 402 2.38 3.19 -14.04
N ASP A 403 2.71 1.92 -13.79
CA ASP A 403 2.06 1.06 -12.80
C ASP A 403 2.24 1.63 -11.37
N MET A 404 3.44 2.11 -11.04
CA MET A 404 3.73 2.72 -9.73
C MET A 404 2.95 4.02 -9.53
N LEU A 405 3.00 4.93 -10.51
CA LEU A 405 2.30 6.21 -10.44
C LEU A 405 0.78 5.98 -10.34
N ASP A 406 0.25 5.00 -11.08
CA ASP A 406 -1.16 4.63 -11.00
C ASP A 406 -1.50 3.98 -9.65
N GLY A 407 -0.58 3.19 -9.07
CA GLY A 407 -0.79 2.40 -7.86
C GLY A 407 -1.45 1.05 -8.17
N SER A 408 -1.04 0.40 -9.25
CA SER A 408 -1.62 -0.85 -9.75
C SER A 408 -0.55 -1.86 -10.19
N ASN A 409 -1.00 -3.05 -10.60
CA ASN A 409 -0.17 -4.14 -11.10
C ASN A 409 1.04 -4.51 -10.21
N ALA A 410 0.85 -4.48 -8.89
CA ALA A 410 1.74 -5.07 -7.89
C ALA A 410 0.98 -6.09 -7.02
N ILE A 411 1.66 -6.72 -6.04
CA ILE A 411 1.03 -7.69 -5.15
C ILE A 411 0.45 -6.99 -3.92
N ASP A 412 -0.83 -6.67 -3.99
CA ASP A 412 -1.58 -6.00 -2.92
C ASP A 412 -2.07 -6.96 -1.81
N TYR A 413 -1.86 -8.26 -1.98
CA TYR A 413 -2.35 -9.33 -1.10
C TYR A 413 -3.88 -9.35 -0.93
N GLY A 414 -4.63 -8.88 -1.92
CA GLY A 414 -6.10 -8.83 -1.93
C GLY A 414 -6.69 -7.71 -1.07
N ILE A 415 -5.85 -6.77 -0.63
CA ILE A 415 -6.25 -5.56 0.10
C ILE A 415 -5.93 -4.39 -0.84
N PRO A 416 -6.89 -3.58 -1.29
CA PRO A 416 -6.57 -2.44 -2.14
C PRO A 416 -5.58 -1.47 -1.46
N ILE A 417 -4.72 -0.83 -2.26
CA ILE A 417 -3.81 0.23 -1.80
C ILE A 417 -4.20 1.52 -2.53
N GLY A 418 -4.24 2.63 -1.80
CA GLY A 418 -4.47 3.94 -2.40
C GLY A 418 -3.30 4.39 -3.26
N THR A 419 -3.57 5.31 -4.18
CA THR A 419 -2.54 5.92 -5.04
C THR A 419 -2.04 7.26 -4.49
N SER A 420 -1.00 7.81 -5.11
CA SER A 420 -0.37 9.09 -4.73
C SER A 420 -1.18 10.30 -5.19
N GLY A 421 -0.98 11.43 -4.50
CA GLY A 421 -1.43 12.73 -4.98
C GLY A 421 -0.81 13.12 -6.32
N HIS A 422 0.41 12.65 -6.64
CA HIS A 422 1.09 12.95 -7.91
C HIS A 422 0.32 12.50 -9.15
N LYS A 423 -0.45 11.40 -9.04
CA LYS A 423 -1.37 10.95 -10.09
C LYS A 423 -2.37 12.04 -10.52
N TYR A 424 -2.83 12.85 -9.57
CA TYR A 424 -3.89 13.83 -9.77
C TYR A 424 -3.39 15.28 -9.78
N ALA A 425 -2.24 15.55 -9.17
CA ALA A 425 -1.68 16.89 -9.05
C ALA A 425 -0.94 17.34 -10.32
N VAL A 426 -0.49 16.41 -11.16
CA VAL A 426 0.28 16.71 -12.38
C VAL A 426 -0.55 16.32 -13.61
N THR A 427 -1.08 17.32 -14.32
CA THR A 427 -1.92 17.12 -15.52
C THR A 427 -1.16 16.39 -16.63
N GLU A 428 0.06 16.84 -16.90
CA GLU A 428 0.99 16.25 -17.87
C GLU A 428 1.95 15.32 -17.11
N ALA A 429 1.47 14.13 -16.75
CA ALA A 429 2.21 13.16 -15.94
C ALA A 429 3.60 12.88 -16.56
N CYS A 430 4.61 12.59 -15.73
CA CYS A 430 6.02 12.45 -16.15
C CYS A 430 6.65 13.76 -16.65
N VAL A 431 6.09 14.37 -17.71
CA VAL A 431 6.57 15.60 -18.36
C VAL A 431 6.66 16.75 -17.35
N GLY A 432 5.63 16.93 -16.52
CA GLY A 432 5.56 18.01 -15.55
C GLY A 432 6.66 18.00 -14.48
N CYS A 433 7.39 16.88 -14.31
CA CYS A 433 8.54 16.78 -13.41
C CYS A 433 9.84 16.60 -14.19
N HIS A 434 9.89 15.62 -15.10
CA HIS A 434 11.11 15.22 -15.79
C HIS A 434 11.55 16.18 -16.89
N MET A 435 10.61 16.91 -17.48
CA MET A 435 10.87 17.89 -18.55
C MET A 435 10.62 19.32 -18.09
N ALA A 436 10.56 19.56 -16.78
CA ALA A 436 10.52 20.93 -16.25
C ALA A 436 11.81 21.68 -16.59
N ASP A 437 11.76 23.01 -16.54
CA ASP A 437 12.94 23.84 -16.78
C ASP A 437 14.08 23.45 -15.83
N GLY A 438 15.26 23.27 -16.41
CA GLY A 438 16.49 22.98 -15.68
C GLY A 438 17.17 24.25 -15.14
N PRO A 439 18.32 24.06 -14.46
CA PRO A 439 19.19 25.16 -14.03
C PRO A 439 19.59 26.08 -15.19
N ALA A 440 19.82 27.35 -14.92
CA ALA A 440 20.24 28.33 -15.93
C ALA A 440 21.71 28.17 -16.33
N GLU A 441 22.13 28.81 -17.41
CA GLU A 441 23.54 28.83 -17.83
C GLU A 441 24.44 29.33 -16.69
N GLY A 442 25.50 28.57 -16.39
CA GLY A 442 26.43 28.84 -15.29
C GLY A 442 26.01 28.27 -13.93
N GLU A 443 24.81 27.71 -13.80
CA GLU A 443 24.38 26.98 -12.60
C GLU A 443 24.76 25.48 -12.67
N PRO A 444 25.03 24.83 -11.51
CA PRO A 444 25.29 23.39 -11.47
C PRO A 444 24.15 22.59 -12.11
N GLY A 445 24.49 21.59 -12.94
CA GLY A 445 23.50 20.76 -13.62
C GLY A 445 22.83 21.39 -14.86
N PHE A 446 23.31 22.54 -15.35
CA PHE A 446 22.90 23.12 -16.64
C PHE A 446 22.96 22.06 -17.75
N GLN A 447 21.87 21.93 -18.52
CA GLN A 447 21.63 20.92 -19.56
C GLN A 447 21.67 19.44 -19.13
N MET A 448 21.96 19.15 -17.86
CA MET A 448 21.97 17.80 -17.29
C MET A 448 20.66 17.47 -16.58
N ILE A 449 19.89 18.47 -16.16
CA ILE A 449 18.63 18.36 -15.42
C ILE A 449 17.50 19.05 -16.21
N GLY A 450 16.32 18.44 -16.20
CA GLY A 450 15.10 18.97 -16.81
C GLY A 450 15.10 18.88 -18.34
N ASN A 451 14.11 19.53 -18.95
CA ASN A 451 13.97 19.62 -20.41
C ASN A 451 14.16 18.26 -21.12
N HIS A 452 15.02 18.17 -22.14
CA HIS A 452 15.27 16.93 -22.89
C HIS A 452 16.35 16.01 -22.29
N SER A 453 16.88 16.34 -21.10
CA SER A 453 17.70 15.37 -20.34
C SER A 453 16.83 14.35 -19.61
N PHE A 454 15.55 14.71 -19.36
CA PHE A 454 14.55 13.96 -18.59
C PHE A 454 14.94 13.68 -17.13
N ASN A 455 16.07 14.21 -16.67
CA ASN A 455 16.60 13.96 -15.33
C ASN A 455 16.03 14.99 -14.35
N VAL A 456 15.56 14.53 -13.20
CA VAL A 456 15.15 15.42 -12.09
C VAL A 456 16.28 15.68 -11.10
N ARG A 457 17.42 14.97 -11.25
CA ARG A 457 18.63 15.07 -10.44
C ARG A 457 19.85 14.75 -11.31
N HIS A 458 20.96 15.43 -11.05
CA HIS A 458 22.27 15.13 -11.62
C HIS A 458 23.26 14.77 -10.52
N LEU A 459 23.98 13.66 -10.72
CA LEU A 459 25.04 13.21 -9.82
C LEU A 459 26.30 14.02 -10.14
N ASN A 460 26.71 14.92 -9.26
CA ASN A 460 27.77 15.89 -9.52
C ASN A 460 29.10 15.44 -8.87
N GLY A 461 29.52 14.20 -9.17
CA GLY A 461 30.68 13.58 -8.57
C GLY A 461 30.62 12.05 -8.62
N THR A 462 30.93 11.36 -7.52
CA THR A 462 30.83 9.90 -7.45
C THR A 462 29.41 9.48 -7.05
N PRO A 463 28.82 8.42 -7.65
CA PRO A 463 27.45 7.98 -7.34
C PRO A 463 27.14 7.71 -5.86
N ASP A 464 28.17 7.53 -5.03
CA ASP A 464 28.07 7.19 -3.61
C ASP A 464 28.03 8.42 -2.67
N ASP A 465 28.22 9.65 -3.18
CA ASP A 465 28.18 10.89 -2.38
C ASP A 465 26.97 11.76 -2.75
N PRO A 466 25.81 11.55 -2.13
CA PRO A 466 24.62 12.31 -2.48
C PRO A 466 24.67 13.78 -2.04
N SER A 467 25.72 14.21 -1.32
CA SER A 467 25.86 15.59 -0.87
C SER A 467 26.33 16.56 -1.96
N ASP A 468 26.86 16.03 -3.07
CA ASP A 468 27.23 16.82 -4.24
C ASP A 468 26.10 16.96 -5.27
N ASP A 469 25.06 16.13 -5.16
CA ASP A 469 23.97 16.06 -6.12
C ASP A 469 23.23 17.38 -6.28
N VAL A 470 22.86 17.64 -7.53
CA VAL A 470 21.98 18.75 -7.86
C VAL A 470 20.58 18.19 -8.14
N GLN A 471 19.58 18.70 -7.42
CA GLN A 471 18.18 18.28 -7.55
C GLN A 471 17.34 19.43 -8.10
N ASN A 472 16.41 19.15 -9.01
CA ASN A 472 15.43 20.16 -9.42
C ASN A 472 14.34 20.27 -8.35
N THR A 473 14.52 21.15 -7.38
CA THR A 473 13.53 21.40 -6.32
C THR A 473 12.42 22.33 -6.77
N SER A 474 12.69 23.21 -7.74
CA SER A 474 11.76 24.24 -8.22
C SER A 474 10.43 23.66 -8.71
N VAL A 475 10.45 22.46 -9.29
CA VAL A 475 9.25 21.77 -9.78
C VAL A 475 8.36 21.22 -8.66
N CYS A 476 8.93 21.02 -7.47
CA CYS A 476 8.23 20.50 -6.29
C CYS A 476 7.59 21.62 -5.46
N GLU A 477 8.19 22.81 -5.45
CA GLU A 477 7.79 23.93 -4.59
C GLU A 477 6.31 24.35 -4.70
N PRO A 478 5.67 24.36 -5.90
CA PRO A 478 4.26 24.73 -6.00
C PRO A 478 3.32 23.87 -5.16
N CYS A 479 3.70 22.63 -4.85
CA CYS A 479 2.89 21.67 -4.10
C CYS A 479 3.45 21.38 -2.69
N HIS A 480 4.77 21.44 -2.52
CA HIS A 480 5.45 21.07 -1.27
C HIS A 480 5.89 22.27 -0.42
N GLY A 481 5.79 23.49 -0.97
CA GLY A 481 6.40 24.68 -0.36
C GLY A 481 7.91 24.75 -0.64
N PRO A 482 8.59 25.78 -0.12
CA PRO A 482 10.02 25.98 -0.37
C PRO A 482 10.82 24.80 0.22
N ILE A 483 11.64 24.17 -0.61
CA ILE A 483 12.54 23.07 -0.25
C ILE A 483 13.90 23.27 -0.92
N ASP A 484 14.96 22.96 -0.19
CA ASP A 484 16.34 23.02 -0.70
C ASP A 484 16.81 21.63 -1.17
N SER A 485 16.18 20.57 -0.66
CA SER A 485 16.42 19.17 -1.03
C SER A 485 15.14 18.35 -0.90
N TRP A 486 15.07 17.24 -1.63
CA TRP A 486 14.02 16.23 -1.44
C TRP A 486 13.98 15.69 0.00
N ASP A 487 15.09 15.78 0.74
CA ASP A 487 15.15 15.40 2.15
C ASP A 487 14.36 16.29 3.10
N ASP A 488 13.96 17.48 2.64
CA ASP A 488 13.07 18.37 3.38
C ASP A 488 11.63 17.85 3.40
N ILE A 489 11.27 16.95 2.47
CA ILE A 489 9.95 16.32 2.41
C ILE A 489 9.90 15.14 3.39
N LYS A 490 9.63 15.46 4.67
CA LYS A 490 9.54 14.47 5.76
C LYS A 490 8.40 13.48 5.57
N ALA A 491 8.68 12.23 5.94
CA ALA A 491 7.66 11.20 5.98
C ALA A 491 6.60 11.50 7.04
N LYS A 492 5.42 10.90 6.88
CA LYS A 492 4.30 11.08 7.82
C LYS A 492 4.47 10.34 9.15
N ALA A 493 5.37 9.37 9.19
CA ALA A 493 5.64 8.51 10.34
C ALA A 493 7.01 7.84 10.17
N ASP A 494 7.55 7.33 11.27
CA ASP A 494 8.68 6.41 11.32
C ASP A 494 8.16 5.02 10.90
N TRP A 495 8.38 4.66 9.64
CA TRP A 495 7.81 3.45 9.03
C TRP A 495 8.69 2.23 9.26
N ASP A 496 10.01 2.42 9.28
CA ASP A 496 10.98 1.35 9.51
C ASP A 496 11.16 0.99 10.99
N GLN A 497 10.70 1.87 11.89
CA GLN A 497 10.72 1.77 13.36
C GLN A 497 12.13 1.87 13.94
N ASP A 498 12.99 2.70 13.34
CA ASP A 498 14.33 2.97 13.86
C ASP A 498 14.37 4.08 14.95
N GLY A 499 13.23 4.74 15.18
CA GLY A 499 13.07 5.82 16.15
C GLY A 499 13.24 7.23 15.55
N VAL A 500 13.42 7.37 14.23
CA VAL A 500 13.67 8.62 13.53
C VAL A 500 12.68 8.78 12.37
N ILE A 501 11.91 9.87 12.36
CA ILE A 501 11.10 10.22 11.18
C ILE A 501 12.01 10.88 10.14
N SER A 502 12.35 10.14 9.11
CA SER A 502 13.27 10.57 8.05
C SER A 502 12.54 11.26 6.88
N SER A 503 13.26 11.56 5.79
CA SER A 503 12.62 11.98 4.55
C SER A 503 11.81 10.84 3.95
N THR A 504 10.82 11.18 3.11
CA THR A 504 9.93 10.19 2.50
C THR A 504 10.70 9.16 1.67
N THR A 505 11.76 9.59 0.97
CA THR A 505 12.65 8.72 0.20
C THR A 505 13.44 7.77 1.10
N HIS A 506 14.04 8.27 2.18
CA HIS A 506 14.78 7.45 3.13
C HIS A 506 13.91 6.39 3.81
N GLU A 507 12.67 6.72 4.21
CA GLU A 507 11.76 5.73 4.80
C GLU A 507 11.41 4.59 3.82
N VAL A 508 11.23 4.93 2.53
CA VAL A 508 10.96 3.93 1.48
C VAL A 508 12.18 3.02 1.31
N GLU A 509 13.37 3.58 1.23
CA GLU A 509 14.64 2.84 1.11
C GLU A 509 14.90 1.95 2.32
N SER A 510 14.76 2.47 3.55
CA SER A 510 14.90 1.68 4.77
C SER A 510 13.91 0.52 4.82
N MET A 511 12.66 0.75 4.43
CA MET A 511 11.66 -0.31 4.36
C MET A 511 11.99 -1.35 3.29
N MET A 512 12.56 -0.93 2.16
CA MET A 512 13.10 -1.85 1.15
C MET A 512 14.27 -2.66 1.70
N HIS A 513 15.23 -2.04 2.40
CA HIS A 513 16.34 -2.76 3.04
C HIS A 513 15.83 -3.79 4.05
N LYS A 514 14.86 -3.40 4.89
CA LYS A 514 14.22 -4.30 5.86
C LYS A 514 13.58 -5.50 5.17
N LEU A 515 12.82 -5.29 4.10
CA LEU A 515 12.28 -6.39 3.31
C LEU A 515 13.39 -7.22 2.65
N GLY A 516 14.42 -6.57 2.10
CA GLY A 516 15.56 -7.20 1.45
C GLY A 516 16.24 -8.23 2.34
N THR A 517 16.46 -7.90 3.63
CA THR A 517 17.03 -8.85 4.59
C THR A 517 16.21 -10.12 4.82
N LEU A 518 14.91 -10.09 4.50
CA LEU A 518 13.99 -11.23 4.57
C LEU A 518 13.89 -11.99 3.24
N LEU A 519 14.59 -11.54 2.20
CA LEU A 519 14.62 -12.14 0.87
C LEU A 519 16.03 -12.70 0.59
N PRO A 520 16.19 -13.58 -0.42
CA PRO A 520 17.51 -14.09 -0.79
C PRO A 520 18.42 -13.01 -1.39
N PRO A 521 19.73 -12.99 -1.04
CA PRO A 521 20.35 -13.70 0.08
C PRO A 521 19.91 -13.15 1.44
N PHE A 522 19.38 -14.04 2.30
CA PHE A 522 18.84 -13.66 3.60
C PHE A 522 19.89 -12.96 4.48
N GLY A 523 19.47 -11.91 5.17
CA GLY A 523 20.33 -11.06 6.00
C GLY A 523 21.08 -9.97 5.24
N SER A 524 20.94 -9.89 3.91
CA SER A 524 21.46 -8.80 3.08
C SER A 524 20.33 -7.88 2.62
N PRO A 525 20.51 -6.55 2.55
CA PRO A 525 19.53 -5.66 1.91
C PRO A 525 19.45 -5.88 0.38
N ASP A 526 20.52 -6.39 -0.23
CA ASP A 526 20.57 -6.69 -1.66
C ASP A 526 19.81 -7.97 -1.97
N VAL A 527 18.86 -7.89 -2.90
CA VAL A 527 18.03 -9.04 -3.31
C VAL A 527 18.53 -9.62 -4.62
N LEU A 528 18.94 -10.89 -4.60
CA LEU A 528 19.34 -11.67 -5.76
C LEU A 528 18.45 -12.91 -5.87
N ILE A 529 17.69 -12.98 -6.96
CA ILE A 529 16.77 -14.08 -7.24
C ILE A 529 17.20 -14.72 -8.55
N ASP A 530 17.73 -15.94 -8.49
CA ASP A 530 17.96 -16.78 -9.65
C ASP A 530 17.77 -18.25 -9.28
N SER A 531 17.80 -19.14 -10.27
CA SER A 531 17.63 -20.58 -10.04
C SER A 531 18.78 -21.23 -9.25
N ALA A 532 19.90 -20.53 -9.03
CA ALA A 532 21.09 -21.04 -8.33
C ALA A 532 21.17 -20.61 -6.86
N THR A 533 20.63 -19.44 -6.53
CA THR A 533 20.47 -18.86 -5.19
C THR A 533 19.23 -19.40 -4.47
N VAL A 534 18.34 -20.05 -5.23
CA VAL A 534 17.03 -20.52 -4.79
C VAL A 534 16.94 -22.06 -4.90
N ASP A 535 17.61 -22.78 -3.99
CA ASP A 535 17.41 -24.25 -3.78
C ASP A 535 16.49 -24.48 -2.60
N TRP A 536 15.20 -24.39 -2.86
CA TRP A 536 14.21 -24.75 -1.85
C TRP A 536 14.04 -26.28 -1.83
N ARG A 537 14.47 -26.91 -0.74
CA ARG A 537 14.18 -28.31 -0.40
C ARG A 537 12.67 -28.50 -0.14
N ASP A 538 12.25 -29.76 -0.25
CA ASP A 538 10.89 -30.34 -0.25
C ASP A 538 9.76 -29.63 -1.04
N GLN A 539 9.48 -30.12 -2.24
CA GLN A 539 8.36 -29.66 -3.07
C GLN A 539 7.01 -30.29 -2.68
N THR A 540 6.99 -31.15 -1.66
CA THR A 540 5.82 -31.91 -1.25
C THR A 540 5.23 -31.43 0.08
N ASP A 541 5.96 -30.64 0.88
CA ASP A 541 5.44 -30.03 2.11
C ASP A 541 4.54 -28.82 1.80
N PRO A 542 3.23 -28.86 2.15
CA PRO A 542 2.32 -27.73 1.97
C PRO A 542 2.77 -26.43 2.63
N LYS A 543 3.50 -26.49 3.75
CA LYS A 543 4.00 -25.31 4.48
C LYS A 543 5.13 -24.63 3.71
N GLU A 544 6.05 -25.42 3.17
CA GLU A 544 7.13 -24.88 2.34
C GLU A 544 6.61 -24.33 1.01
N ILE A 545 5.59 -24.96 0.42
CA ILE A 545 4.88 -24.44 -0.75
C ILE A 545 4.22 -23.07 -0.45
N ALA A 546 3.54 -22.95 0.69
CA ALA A 546 2.89 -21.70 1.09
C ALA A 546 3.91 -20.58 1.33
N TYR A 547 5.00 -20.88 2.05
CA TYR A 547 6.09 -19.94 2.30
C TYR A 547 6.76 -19.46 1.01
N ARG A 548 7.06 -20.36 0.06
CA ARG A 548 7.61 -19.98 -1.26
C ARG A 548 6.71 -19.02 -2.02
N LYS A 549 5.39 -19.25 -2.01
CA LYS A 549 4.43 -18.35 -2.66
C LYS A 549 4.43 -16.97 -2.00
N ALA A 550 4.52 -16.90 -0.67
CA ALA A 550 4.65 -15.64 0.05
C ALA A 550 5.96 -14.92 -0.33
N LEU A 551 7.06 -15.67 -0.42
CA LEU A 551 8.37 -15.16 -0.82
C LEU A 551 8.40 -14.60 -2.25
N LEU A 552 7.82 -15.29 -3.23
CA LEU A 552 7.76 -14.81 -4.61
C LEU A 552 6.95 -13.52 -4.74
N LYS A 553 5.83 -13.43 -4.01
CA LYS A 553 5.01 -12.21 -3.96
C LYS A 553 5.77 -11.04 -3.34
N ALA A 554 6.43 -11.29 -2.21
CA ALA A 554 7.22 -10.28 -1.51
C ALA A 554 8.41 -9.80 -2.36
N THR A 555 9.07 -10.74 -3.04
CA THR A 555 10.14 -10.45 -4.00
C THR A 555 9.64 -9.61 -5.15
N PHE A 556 8.48 -9.96 -5.73
CA PHE A 556 7.92 -9.19 -6.83
C PHE A 556 7.68 -7.74 -6.40
N ASN A 557 7.12 -7.51 -5.22
CA ASN A 557 6.92 -6.18 -4.67
C ASN A 557 8.24 -5.43 -4.43
N TYR A 558 9.27 -6.10 -3.89
CA TYR A 558 10.60 -5.50 -3.75
C TYR A 558 11.12 -5.04 -5.11
N GLN A 559 11.10 -5.93 -6.11
CA GLN A 559 11.54 -5.64 -7.47
C GLN A 559 10.70 -4.54 -8.12
N PHE A 560 9.39 -4.49 -7.86
CA PHE A 560 8.49 -3.47 -8.36
C PHE A 560 8.86 -2.07 -7.83
N VAL A 561 9.13 -1.93 -6.53
CA VAL A 561 9.57 -0.64 -5.97
C VAL A 561 10.99 -0.29 -6.40
N HIS A 562 11.88 -1.28 -6.48
CA HIS A 562 13.26 -1.09 -6.91
C HIS A 562 13.37 -0.64 -8.38
N GLN A 563 12.63 -1.30 -9.28
CA GLN A 563 12.67 -1.04 -10.72
C GLN A 563 11.94 0.24 -11.14
N ASP A 564 11.06 0.76 -10.28
CA ASP A 564 10.47 2.09 -10.45
C ASP A 564 11.53 3.19 -10.38
N GLY A 565 12.53 3.03 -9.50
CA GLY A 565 13.71 3.90 -9.43
C GLY A 565 13.45 5.33 -8.96
N SER A 566 12.23 5.67 -8.53
CA SER A 566 11.89 7.00 -8.03
C SER A 566 12.17 7.21 -6.54
N HIS A 567 12.65 6.18 -5.85
CA HIS A 567 12.81 6.17 -4.38
C HIS A 567 11.50 6.51 -3.65
N GLY A 568 10.37 6.16 -4.25
CA GLY A 568 9.03 6.42 -3.72
C GLY A 568 8.45 7.78 -4.11
N ILE A 569 9.16 8.64 -4.86
CA ILE A 569 8.61 9.92 -5.33
C ILE A 569 7.35 9.69 -6.18
N HIS A 570 7.33 8.71 -7.08
CA HIS A 570 6.12 8.43 -7.86
C HIS A 570 4.94 8.09 -6.96
N ASN A 571 5.14 7.24 -5.94
CA ASN A 571 4.06 6.82 -5.05
C ASN A 571 4.51 6.24 -3.69
N ALA A 572 4.93 7.10 -2.77
CA ALA A 572 5.49 6.68 -1.49
C ALA A 572 4.51 5.86 -0.64
N GLY A 573 3.24 6.28 -0.59
CA GLY A 573 2.20 5.57 0.16
C GLY A 573 1.98 4.15 -0.36
N TYR A 574 2.01 3.97 -1.69
CA TYR A 574 1.89 2.67 -2.32
C TYR A 574 3.11 1.79 -2.05
N SER A 575 4.33 2.32 -2.26
CA SER A 575 5.60 1.63 -1.99
C SER A 575 5.68 1.13 -0.54
N LEU A 576 5.42 2.01 0.44
CA LEU A 576 5.44 1.65 1.86
C LEU A 576 4.40 0.58 2.20
N ALA A 577 3.19 0.66 1.63
CA ALA A 577 2.15 -0.34 1.86
C ALA A 577 2.54 -1.71 1.28
N LEU A 578 3.13 -1.76 0.08
CA LEU A 578 3.66 -2.99 -0.51
C LEU A 578 4.76 -3.60 0.37
N MET A 579 5.72 -2.80 0.83
CA MET A 579 6.82 -3.28 1.68
C MET A 579 6.30 -3.85 3.00
N ARG A 580 5.41 -3.13 3.70
CA ARG A 580 4.83 -3.57 4.98
C ARG A 580 4.07 -4.90 4.86
N ARG A 581 3.27 -5.06 3.81
CA ARG A 581 2.48 -6.28 3.59
C ARG A 581 3.36 -7.46 3.20
N SER A 582 4.39 -7.22 2.38
CA SER A 582 5.40 -8.22 2.07
C SER A 582 6.11 -8.71 3.32
N ILE A 583 6.55 -7.80 4.20
CA ILE A 583 7.18 -8.15 5.48
C ILE A 583 6.22 -8.96 6.36
N ALA A 584 4.99 -8.49 6.56
CA ALA A 584 4.00 -9.17 7.39
C ALA A 584 3.69 -10.59 6.87
N SER A 585 3.56 -10.74 5.55
CA SER A 585 3.38 -12.03 4.87
C SER A 585 4.53 -13.01 5.12
N LEU A 586 5.75 -12.53 5.32
CA LEU A 586 6.93 -13.36 5.53
C LEU A 586 7.18 -13.68 7.01
N THR A 587 6.93 -12.74 7.91
CA THR A 587 7.31 -12.87 9.32
C THR A 587 6.20 -13.48 10.18
N THR A 588 4.95 -13.09 9.93
CA THR A 588 3.80 -13.52 10.75
C THR A 588 2.91 -14.53 10.03
N GLY A 589 3.05 -14.65 8.69
CA GLY A 589 2.11 -15.41 7.86
C GLY A 589 0.72 -14.78 7.77
N ASP A 590 0.51 -13.69 8.50
CA ASP A 590 -0.72 -12.93 8.56
C ASP A 590 -0.56 -11.63 7.76
N ILE A 591 -1.42 -11.50 6.77
CA ILE A 591 -1.46 -10.36 5.84
C ILE A 591 -2.51 -9.33 6.24
N GLY A 592 -3.25 -9.54 7.35
CA GLY A 592 -4.31 -8.62 7.74
C GLY A 592 -5.02 -8.80 9.08
N ALA A 593 -4.63 -9.72 9.97
CA ALA A 593 -5.45 -10.20 11.07
C ALA A 593 -4.86 -10.19 12.50
N GLY A 594 -3.72 -9.57 12.84
CA GLY A 594 -3.24 -9.45 14.24
C GLY A 594 -3.22 -10.75 15.08
N GLU A 595 -2.96 -10.61 16.38
CA GLU A 595 -2.98 -11.72 17.33
C GLU A 595 -3.52 -11.24 18.68
N ILE A 596 -4.30 -12.08 19.37
CA ILE A 596 -4.63 -11.83 20.79
C ILE A 596 -3.37 -12.06 21.61
N ILE A 597 -2.80 -10.98 22.13
CA ILE A 597 -1.57 -10.96 22.93
C ILE A 597 -1.84 -11.53 24.33
N SER A 598 -2.97 -11.16 24.93
CA SER A 598 -3.34 -11.63 26.27
C SER A 598 -4.83 -11.52 26.55
N ILE A 599 -5.29 -12.40 27.45
CA ILE A 599 -6.59 -12.34 28.11
C ILE A 599 -6.32 -12.45 29.60
N THR A 600 -6.52 -11.35 30.33
CA THR A 600 -6.15 -11.25 31.75
C THR A 600 -7.35 -10.82 32.60
N ASP A 601 -7.43 -11.37 33.80
CA ASP A 601 -8.38 -10.96 34.83
C ASP A 601 -8.24 -9.46 35.20
N ILE A 602 -9.33 -8.84 35.65
CA ILE A 602 -9.33 -7.46 36.13
C ILE A 602 -9.08 -7.46 37.64
N PRO A 603 -8.10 -6.70 38.17
CA PRO A 603 -7.85 -6.69 39.61
C PRO A 603 -8.88 -5.86 40.37
N ASN A 604 -9.27 -6.34 41.56
CA ASN A 604 -10.23 -5.75 42.50
C ASN A 604 -11.61 -5.48 41.89
N ASP A 605 -12.20 -6.49 41.24
CA ASP A 605 -13.55 -6.47 40.71
C ASP A 605 -14.35 -7.70 41.14
N GLN A 606 -15.67 -7.64 40.89
CA GLN A 606 -16.63 -8.72 41.20
C GLN A 606 -16.58 -9.86 40.16
N GLY A 607 -15.46 -9.99 39.44
CA GLY A 607 -15.30 -10.89 38.31
C GLY A 607 -16.22 -10.57 37.11
N LYS A 608 -16.46 -11.60 36.31
CA LYS A 608 -17.24 -11.68 35.07
C LYS A 608 -16.73 -10.80 33.94
N GLN A 609 -15.47 -10.42 33.99
CA GLN A 609 -14.85 -9.63 32.94
C GLN A 609 -13.37 -9.87 32.85
N VAL A 610 -12.86 -9.74 31.62
CA VAL A 610 -11.43 -9.87 31.33
C VAL A 610 -10.99 -8.70 30.48
N ARG A 611 -9.73 -8.30 30.64
CA ARG A 611 -9.04 -7.44 29.68
C ARG A 611 -8.48 -8.31 28.57
N ILE A 612 -8.87 -8.02 27.33
CA ILE A 612 -8.28 -8.60 26.14
C ILE A 612 -7.34 -7.56 25.54
N ALA A 613 -6.13 -7.96 25.19
CA ALA A 613 -5.20 -7.16 24.41
C ALA A 613 -4.83 -7.88 23.11
N TRP A 614 -4.72 -7.14 22.01
CA TRP A 614 -4.33 -7.68 20.70
C TRP A 614 -3.47 -6.71 19.90
N SER A 615 -2.67 -7.26 18.99
CA SER A 615 -1.84 -6.48 18.07
C SER A 615 -2.65 -5.94 16.90
N LYS A 616 -2.24 -4.80 16.37
CA LYS A 616 -2.92 -4.15 15.24
C LYS A 616 -2.99 -5.04 14.00
N PHE A 617 -4.07 -4.88 13.24
CA PHE A 617 -4.18 -5.48 11.91
C PHE A 617 -3.36 -4.64 10.92
N ALA A 618 -2.80 -5.26 9.87
CA ALA A 618 -1.94 -4.57 8.92
C ALA A 618 -2.61 -3.38 8.20
N SER A 619 -3.95 -3.40 8.12
CA SER A 619 -4.83 -2.40 7.50
C SER A 619 -5.29 -1.27 8.41
N ASP A 620 -4.90 -1.30 9.68
CA ASP A 620 -5.18 -0.27 10.66
C ASP A 620 -4.10 0.82 10.59
N GLY A 621 -4.42 1.94 9.93
CA GLY A 621 -3.51 3.05 9.65
C GLY A 621 -3.91 3.86 8.41
N PRO A 622 -3.12 4.86 7.99
CA PRO A 622 -3.45 5.71 6.84
C PRO A 622 -3.40 4.91 5.54
N SER A 623 -4.59 4.61 4.99
CA SER A 623 -4.80 4.02 3.68
C SER A 623 -6.09 4.57 3.08
N ALA A 624 -6.31 4.43 1.76
CA ALA A 624 -7.53 4.91 1.11
C ALA A 624 -8.79 4.12 1.54
N ASN A 625 -8.62 2.94 2.13
CA ASN A 625 -9.71 2.13 2.66
C ASN A 625 -9.29 1.42 3.96
N PRO A 626 -9.15 2.20 5.05
CA PRO A 626 -8.61 1.69 6.29
C PRO A 626 -9.64 0.84 7.01
N LEU A 627 -9.16 -0.08 7.85
CA LEU A 627 -10.01 -0.70 8.87
C LEU A 627 -10.69 0.42 9.67
N GLN A 628 -12.01 0.36 9.86
CA GLN A 628 -12.74 1.37 10.62
C GLN A 628 -12.90 0.99 12.09
N SER A 629 -13.04 -0.30 12.37
CA SER A 629 -13.25 -0.81 13.72
C SER A 629 -12.88 -2.28 13.86
N TYR A 630 -12.41 -2.65 15.04
CA TYR A 630 -12.36 -4.02 15.53
C TYR A 630 -13.70 -4.43 16.13
N SER A 631 -14.03 -5.72 16.02
CA SER A 631 -15.16 -6.37 16.68
C SER A 631 -14.66 -7.55 17.51
N VAL A 632 -15.13 -7.65 18.74
CA VAL A 632 -14.76 -8.71 19.68
C VAL A 632 -15.91 -9.71 19.80
N TYR A 633 -15.59 -10.99 19.65
CA TYR A 633 -16.56 -12.09 19.77
C TYR A 633 -16.13 -13.04 20.87
N ARG A 634 -17.11 -13.59 21.60
CA ARG A 634 -16.92 -14.61 22.64
C ARG A 634 -17.64 -15.89 22.23
N MET A 635 -16.98 -17.01 22.42
CA MET A 635 -17.54 -18.34 22.15
C MET A 635 -18.62 -18.69 23.18
N MET A 636 -19.65 -19.41 22.74
CA MET A 636 -20.74 -19.91 23.58
C MET A 636 -20.65 -21.43 23.67
N GLU A 637 -20.80 -21.98 24.87
CA GLU A 637 -20.96 -23.42 25.04
C GLU A 637 -22.30 -23.92 24.47
N ASN A 638 -22.29 -25.14 23.93
CA ASN A 638 -23.46 -25.77 23.31
C ASN A 638 -24.61 -25.92 24.32
N GLY A 639 -25.64 -25.08 24.21
CA GLY A 639 -26.91 -25.26 24.94
C GLY A 639 -27.55 -23.99 25.53
N ALA A 640 -26.83 -22.87 25.65
CA ALA A 640 -27.39 -21.63 26.17
C ALA A 640 -28.03 -20.77 25.05
N VAL A 641 -29.30 -21.04 24.71
CA VAL A 641 -29.99 -20.40 23.57
C VAL A 641 -31.04 -19.40 24.04
N GLY A 642 -30.73 -18.10 23.94
CA GLY A 642 -31.70 -16.99 24.00
C GLY A 642 -32.23 -16.58 22.62
N LYS A 643 -33.09 -15.55 22.57
CA LYS A 643 -33.81 -15.01 21.38
C LYS A 643 -32.92 -14.23 20.38
N ALA A 644 -31.71 -14.70 20.06
CA ALA A 644 -30.89 -14.09 19.01
C ALA A 644 -31.20 -14.71 17.64
N GLU A 645 -31.20 -13.90 16.57
CA GLU A 645 -31.31 -14.42 15.21
C GLU A 645 -30.01 -15.12 14.81
N LYS A 646 -30.14 -16.37 14.35
CA LYS A 646 -29.01 -17.20 13.93
C LYS A 646 -28.64 -16.88 12.50
N VAL A 647 -27.36 -16.62 12.27
CA VAL A 647 -26.79 -16.45 10.93
C VAL A 647 -25.66 -17.46 10.73
N GLU A 648 -25.63 -18.06 9.53
CA GLU A 648 -24.63 -19.07 9.16
C GLU A 648 -23.39 -18.43 8.51
N SER A 649 -23.48 -17.13 8.17
CA SER A 649 -22.35 -16.36 7.68
C SER A 649 -22.42 -14.90 8.12
N PHE A 650 -21.26 -14.25 8.16
CA PHE A 650 -21.18 -12.81 8.44
C PHE A 650 -21.79 -11.95 7.35
N ASP A 651 -21.79 -12.40 6.09
CA ASP A 651 -22.43 -11.69 4.98
C ASP A 651 -23.94 -11.61 5.18
N GLN A 652 -24.57 -12.66 5.73
CA GLN A 652 -25.98 -12.62 6.13
C GLN A 652 -26.21 -11.61 7.25
N MET A 653 -25.29 -11.54 8.22
CA MET A 653 -25.35 -10.56 9.30
C MET A 653 -25.24 -9.12 8.79
N LEU A 654 -24.31 -8.84 7.89
CA LEU A 654 -24.07 -7.51 7.30
C LEU A 654 -25.20 -7.08 6.36
N ALA A 655 -25.71 -7.98 5.51
CA ALA A 655 -26.85 -7.68 4.64
C ALA A 655 -28.11 -7.30 5.42
N GLN A 656 -28.24 -7.82 6.65
CA GLN A 656 -29.36 -7.54 7.55
C GLN A 656 -29.11 -6.35 8.49
N SER A 657 -27.89 -5.79 8.52
CA SER A 657 -27.47 -4.78 9.51
C SER A 657 -27.39 -3.33 9.01
N ASN A 658 -27.78 -3.07 7.74
CA ASN A 658 -27.88 -1.75 7.10
C ASN A 658 -28.83 -0.73 7.79
N SER A 659 -29.24 -0.98 9.05
CA SER A 659 -30.05 -0.10 9.89
C SER A 659 -29.30 0.48 11.11
N GLY A 660 -27.96 0.39 11.16
CA GLY A 660 -27.15 1.20 12.10
C GLY A 660 -27.06 0.70 13.55
N ASN A 661 -27.27 -0.60 13.82
CA ASN A 661 -26.94 -1.21 15.11
C ASN A 661 -26.76 -2.73 14.94
N VAL A 662 -25.53 -3.16 14.67
CA VAL A 662 -25.21 -4.57 14.36
C VAL A 662 -25.05 -5.43 15.63
N GLY A 663 -24.82 -4.81 16.80
CA GLY A 663 -24.23 -5.51 17.95
C GLY A 663 -25.15 -6.32 18.87
N THR A 664 -26.47 -6.15 18.85
CA THR A 664 -27.33 -6.74 19.93
C THR A 664 -28.34 -7.78 19.46
N LYS A 665 -28.35 -8.17 18.17
CA LYS A 665 -29.42 -9.03 17.61
C LYS A 665 -28.96 -10.35 16.97
N PHE A 666 -27.68 -10.51 16.66
CA PHE A 666 -27.21 -11.61 15.83
C PHE A 666 -26.18 -12.49 16.54
N ARG A 667 -26.28 -13.80 16.29
CA ARG A 667 -25.37 -14.84 16.78
C ARG A 667 -24.79 -15.58 15.58
N LEU A 668 -23.47 -15.62 15.51
CA LEU A 668 -22.77 -16.30 14.42
C LEU A 668 -22.63 -17.79 14.75
N ILE A 669 -23.01 -18.63 13.78
CA ILE A 669 -22.68 -20.05 13.79
C ILE A 669 -21.66 -20.30 12.69
N GLN A 670 -20.45 -20.71 13.07
CA GLN A 670 -19.35 -20.96 12.14
C GLN A 670 -18.68 -22.29 12.52
N GLU A 671 -18.58 -23.22 11.56
CA GLU A 671 -17.93 -24.53 11.75
C GLU A 671 -18.49 -25.36 12.93
N GLY A 672 -19.76 -25.15 13.28
CA GLY A 672 -20.42 -25.80 14.42
C GLY A 672 -20.20 -25.11 15.76
N GLU A 673 -19.43 -24.03 15.79
CA GLU A 673 -19.21 -23.18 16.95
C GLU A 673 -20.16 -21.98 16.94
N THR A 674 -20.54 -21.53 18.14
CA THR A 674 -21.46 -20.41 18.33
C THR A 674 -20.71 -19.24 18.94
N TRP A 675 -20.82 -18.05 18.33
CA TRP A 675 -20.11 -16.84 18.73
C TRP A 675 -21.08 -15.68 18.95
N ASP A 676 -21.00 -15.06 20.13
CA ASP A 676 -21.72 -13.84 20.48
C ASP A 676 -20.81 -12.61 20.30
N PHE A 677 -21.35 -11.56 19.66
CA PHE A 677 -20.70 -10.26 19.61
C PHE A 677 -20.71 -9.62 21.00
N VAL A 678 -19.58 -9.05 21.42
CA VAL A 678 -19.42 -8.50 22.77
C VAL A 678 -19.12 -7.00 22.76
N ALA A 679 -18.27 -6.55 21.84
CA ALA A 679 -17.88 -5.14 21.76
C ALA A 679 -17.31 -4.78 20.38
N TRP A 680 -17.21 -3.48 20.11
CA TRP A 680 -16.43 -2.95 19.00
C TRP A 680 -15.51 -1.83 19.50
N ILE A 681 -14.39 -1.62 18.81
CA ILE A 681 -13.45 -0.53 19.06
C ILE A 681 -13.11 0.16 17.74
N PRO A 682 -13.12 1.50 17.66
CA PRO A 682 -12.61 2.21 16.49
C PRO A 682 -11.15 1.86 16.23
N ALA A 683 -10.81 1.59 14.97
CA ALA A 683 -9.42 1.43 14.57
C ALA A 683 -8.78 2.82 14.46
N ALA A 684 -7.72 3.04 15.22
CA ALA A 684 -7.06 4.34 15.41
C ALA A 684 -5.55 4.30 15.11
N GLY A 685 -5.05 3.22 14.52
CA GLY A 685 -3.64 3.02 14.17
C GLY A 685 -2.70 2.69 15.34
N TYR A 686 -3.20 2.32 16.53
CA TYR A 686 -2.35 1.95 17.66
C TYR A 686 -1.72 0.56 17.48
N GLU A 687 -0.48 0.36 17.93
CA GLU A 687 0.21 -0.95 17.85
C GLU A 687 -0.50 -2.06 18.61
N THR A 688 -1.09 -1.69 19.75
CA THR A 688 -1.82 -2.61 20.62
C THR A 688 -3.13 -1.96 21.04
N TYR A 689 -4.19 -2.76 21.00
CA TYR A 689 -5.49 -2.39 21.54
C TYR A 689 -5.76 -3.20 22.79
N SER A 690 -6.58 -2.63 23.69
CA SER A 690 -7.13 -3.40 24.79
C SER A 690 -8.54 -2.97 25.13
N ILE A 691 -9.35 -3.92 25.59
CA ILE A 691 -10.71 -3.66 26.08
C ILE A 691 -11.05 -4.59 27.24
N VAL A 692 -11.89 -4.11 28.15
CA VAL A 692 -12.54 -4.95 29.15
C VAL A 692 -13.86 -5.46 28.58
N VAL A 693 -14.05 -6.78 28.56
CA VAL A 693 -15.26 -7.43 28.04
C VAL A 693 -15.80 -8.47 29.01
N PRO A 694 -17.12 -8.68 29.04
CA PRO A 694 -17.75 -9.63 29.95
C PRO A 694 -17.45 -11.09 29.59
N THR A 695 -17.19 -11.91 30.61
CA THR A 695 -17.24 -13.38 30.54
C THR A 695 -18.64 -13.87 30.94
N LEU A 696 -18.90 -15.17 30.78
CA LEU A 696 -20.16 -15.79 31.26
C LEU A 696 -20.04 -16.32 32.68
N TYR A 697 -18.82 -16.67 33.08
CA TYR A 697 -18.52 -17.39 34.29
C TYR A 697 -17.21 -16.85 34.88
N ASP A 698 -17.08 -17.03 36.19
CA ASP A 698 -15.84 -16.84 36.93
C ASP A 698 -15.18 -18.18 37.17
N LYS A 699 -13.86 -18.13 37.34
CA LYS A 699 -13.09 -19.24 37.86
C LYS A 699 -13.39 -19.38 39.34
N THR A 700 -13.88 -20.54 39.72
CA THR A 700 -14.13 -20.93 41.12
C THR A 700 -13.25 -22.13 41.46
N PRO A 701 -13.17 -22.55 42.73
CA PRO A 701 -12.47 -23.79 43.09
C PRO A 701 -13.01 -25.04 42.39
N SER A 702 -14.24 -25.00 41.88
CA SER A 702 -14.94 -26.13 41.25
C SER A 702 -15.07 -26.05 39.73
N SER A 703 -14.74 -24.91 39.11
CA SER A 703 -14.81 -24.69 37.66
C SER A 703 -13.71 -23.76 37.17
N GLU A 704 -13.06 -24.11 36.05
CA GLU A 704 -12.01 -23.29 35.46
C GLU A 704 -12.53 -21.98 34.81
N GLY A 705 -13.85 -21.83 34.62
CA GLY A 705 -14.45 -20.57 34.19
C GLY A 705 -13.94 -20.02 32.83
N ILE A 706 -13.45 -20.90 31.95
CA ILE A 706 -12.75 -20.49 30.72
C ILE A 706 -13.71 -19.80 29.74
N SER A 707 -13.30 -18.63 29.24
CA SER A 707 -13.94 -17.91 28.15
C SER A 707 -13.00 -17.80 26.96
N THR A 708 -13.50 -18.10 25.77
CA THR A 708 -12.75 -18.04 24.50
C THR A 708 -13.21 -16.86 23.65
N PHE A 709 -12.26 -16.14 23.05
CA PHE A 709 -12.51 -14.93 22.29
C PHE A 709 -11.79 -14.92 20.94
N LYS A 710 -12.31 -14.12 20.01
CA LYS A 710 -11.64 -13.76 18.75
C LYS A 710 -11.85 -12.28 18.42
N ILE A 711 -10.88 -11.69 17.75
CA ILE A 711 -10.93 -10.30 17.26
C ILE A 711 -11.11 -10.34 15.75
N ALA A 712 -11.96 -9.47 15.21
CA ALA A 712 -12.19 -9.37 13.79
C ALA A 712 -12.22 -7.93 13.29
N GLY A 713 -11.80 -7.74 12.04
CA GLY A 713 -11.84 -6.48 11.31
C GLY A 713 -12.44 -6.69 9.92
N THR A 714 -13.23 -5.73 9.44
CA THR A 714 -13.84 -5.80 8.10
C THR A 714 -13.37 -4.63 7.23
N ILE A 715 -12.95 -4.93 6.01
CA ILE A 715 -12.38 -3.99 5.03
C ILE A 715 -13.01 -4.31 3.68
N SER A 716 -13.66 -3.34 3.03
CA SER A 716 -14.28 -3.54 1.71
C SER A 716 -15.21 -4.77 1.61
N GLY A 717 -15.92 -5.12 2.69
CA GLY A 717 -16.77 -6.31 2.76
C GLY A 717 -16.04 -7.64 2.97
N ARG A 718 -14.71 -7.64 3.12
CA ARG A 718 -13.91 -8.83 3.48
C ARG A 718 -13.51 -8.76 4.95
N ARG A 719 -13.56 -9.88 5.65
CA ARG A 719 -13.30 -9.97 7.09
C ARG A 719 -12.01 -10.74 7.37
N PHE A 720 -11.24 -10.24 8.33
CA PHE A 720 -10.01 -10.82 8.87
C PHE A 720 -10.24 -11.14 10.35
N GLU A 721 -9.72 -12.27 10.84
CA GLU A 721 -9.92 -12.73 12.22
C GLU A 721 -8.63 -13.27 12.82
N THR A 722 -8.39 -12.98 14.10
CA THR A 722 -7.33 -13.63 14.88
C THR A 722 -7.66 -15.11 15.08
N ALA A 723 -6.66 -15.93 15.40
CA ALA A 723 -6.91 -17.22 16.02
C ALA A 723 -7.68 -17.04 17.35
N PRO A 724 -8.57 -17.98 17.74
CA PRO A 724 -9.21 -17.97 19.04
C PRO A 724 -8.20 -18.08 20.19
N ALA A 725 -8.43 -17.32 21.27
CA ALA A 725 -7.64 -17.40 22.50
C ALA A 725 -8.56 -17.47 23.72
N SER A 726 -8.08 -18.08 24.80
CA SER A 726 -8.87 -18.33 26.01
C SER A 726 -8.24 -17.73 27.27
N GLY A 727 -9.09 -17.31 28.20
CA GLY A 727 -8.70 -16.86 29.54
C GLY A 727 -9.85 -17.03 30.54
N PHE A 728 -9.67 -16.59 31.78
CA PHE A 728 -10.68 -16.67 32.83
C PHE A 728 -10.74 -15.37 33.64
N SER A 729 -11.88 -15.11 34.26
CA SER A 729 -12.08 -14.03 35.23
C SER A 729 -12.17 -14.61 36.64
N VAL A 730 -11.78 -13.86 37.66
CA VAL A 730 -11.86 -14.23 39.07
C VAL A 730 -12.52 -13.07 39.81
N ASP A 731 -13.52 -13.37 40.64
CA ASP A 731 -14.00 -12.41 41.62
C ASP A 731 -12.97 -12.25 42.73
N ASN A 732 -12.32 -11.09 42.75
CA ASN A 732 -11.22 -10.77 43.64
C ASN A 732 -11.52 -9.51 44.49
N LEU A 733 -12.78 -9.04 44.47
CA LEU A 733 -13.26 -7.94 45.31
C LEU A 733 -14.03 -8.49 46.49
N VAL A 734 -13.45 -8.37 47.68
CA VAL A 734 -14.11 -8.83 48.92
C VAL A 734 -15.21 -7.84 49.36
N PRO A 735 -16.26 -8.32 50.04
CA PRO A 735 -17.29 -7.43 50.58
C PRO A 735 -16.75 -6.55 51.72
N MET A 736 -17.44 -5.45 52.00
CA MET A 736 -17.08 -4.53 53.07
C MET A 736 -17.32 -5.15 54.46
N ALA A 737 -16.55 -4.70 55.44
CA ALA A 737 -16.79 -5.05 56.85
C ALA A 737 -18.18 -4.58 57.29
N PRO A 738 -18.91 -5.37 58.09
CA PRO A 738 -20.21 -4.97 58.62
C PRO A 738 -20.12 -3.62 59.37
N ALA A 739 -20.96 -2.66 58.98
CA ALA A 739 -20.97 -1.33 59.57
C ALA A 739 -21.77 -1.29 60.89
N ASN A 740 -21.44 -0.31 61.75
CA ASN A 740 -22.15 -0.04 63.00
C ASN A 740 -22.39 -1.26 63.91
N ALA A 741 -21.46 -2.22 63.90
CA ALA A 741 -21.55 -3.38 64.75
C ALA A 741 -21.55 -2.97 66.23
N THR A 742 -22.62 -3.31 66.94
CA THR A 742 -22.86 -3.02 68.35
C THR A 742 -23.02 -4.30 69.14
N LEU A 743 -22.78 -4.20 70.45
CA LEU A 743 -22.90 -5.31 71.39
C LEU A 743 -23.58 -4.82 72.67
N GLU A 744 -24.58 -5.56 73.13
CA GLU A 744 -25.27 -5.36 74.39
C GLU A 744 -25.38 -6.68 75.18
N VAL A 745 -25.08 -6.66 76.48
CA VAL A 745 -25.30 -7.80 77.36
C VAL A 745 -26.73 -7.72 77.89
N THR A 746 -27.55 -8.73 77.58
CA THR A 746 -28.97 -8.81 77.92
C THR A 746 -29.25 -9.98 78.87
N ASP A 747 -30.50 -10.12 79.31
CA ASP A 747 -30.94 -11.27 80.12
C ASP A 747 -30.89 -12.59 79.34
N ASP A 748 -30.97 -12.53 78.00
CA ASP A 748 -31.00 -13.70 77.11
C ASP A 748 -29.62 -14.07 76.53
N GLY A 749 -28.57 -13.29 76.84
CA GLY A 749 -27.20 -13.48 76.33
C GLY A 749 -26.56 -12.20 75.80
N VAL A 750 -25.53 -12.34 74.98
CA VAL A 750 -24.85 -11.22 74.31
C VAL A 750 -25.51 -10.97 72.97
N LEU A 751 -26.28 -9.88 72.86
CA LEU A 751 -26.88 -9.43 71.62
C LEU A 751 -25.85 -8.62 70.81
N MET A 752 -25.65 -9.02 69.57
CA MET A 752 -24.90 -8.26 68.58
C MET A 752 -25.84 -7.84 67.46
N ALA A 753 -25.67 -6.62 66.96
CA ALA A 753 -26.41 -6.10 65.82
C ALA A 753 -25.50 -5.27 64.92
N TRP A 754 -25.71 -5.32 63.61
CA TRP A 754 -24.94 -4.60 62.59
C TRP A 754 -25.84 -4.18 61.44
N ASP A 755 -25.35 -3.32 60.57
CA ASP A 755 -26.11 -2.84 59.42
C ASP A 755 -26.12 -3.87 58.27
N GLU A 756 -27.11 -3.76 57.38
CA GLU A 756 -27.18 -4.53 56.14
C GLU A 756 -25.95 -4.24 55.24
N SER A 757 -25.45 -5.26 54.54
CA SER A 757 -24.37 -5.04 53.57
C SER A 757 -24.89 -4.27 52.36
N GLU A 758 -24.13 -3.28 51.91
CA GLU A 758 -24.41 -2.54 50.68
C GLU A 758 -23.81 -3.23 49.43
N ASP A 759 -23.03 -4.31 49.61
CA ASP A 759 -22.43 -5.06 48.51
C ASP A 759 -23.47 -5.85 47.73
N ALA A 760 -23.50 -5.64 46.41
CA ALA A 760 -24.55 -6.18 45.53
C ALA A 760 -24.54 -7.73 45.43
N ASP A 761 -23.42 -8.36 45.77
CA ASP A 761 -23.15 -9.79 45.74
C ASP A 761 -22.98 -10.38 47.15
N PHE A 762 -23.42 -9.66 48.19
CA PHE A 762 -23.47 -10.17 49.56
C PHE A 762 -24.25 -11.49 49.65
N ASN A 763 -23.68 -12.46 50.36
CA ASN A 763 -24.24 -13.79 50.57
C ASN A 763 -24.62 -14.03 52.04
N TYR A 764 -23.66 -13.92 52.98
CA TYR A 764 -23.93 -14.10 54.42
C TYR A 764 -22.90 -13.42 55.32
N PHE A 765 -23.20 -13.32 56.63
CA PHE A 765 -22.27 -12.90 57.68
C PHE A 765 -21.76 -14.11 58.48
N ALA A 766 -20.49 -14.10 58.84
CA ALA A 766 -19.91 -15.04 59.80
C ALA A 766 -19.56 -14.32 61.11
N ILE A 767 -20.03 -14.85 62.23
CA ILE A 767 -19.70 -14.36 63.57
C ILE A 767 -18.65 -15.28 64.17
N TYR A 768 -17.57 -14.69 64.67
CA TYR A 768 -16.50 -15.40 65.35
C TYR A 768 -16.42 -15.01 66.82
N ARG A 769 -16.10 -15.97 67.69
CA ARG A 769 -16.03 -15.79 69.15
C ARG A 769 -14.76 -16.37 69.75
N SER A 770 -14.14 -15.65 70.68
CA SER A 770 -13.04 -16.15 71.52
C SER A 770 -13.09 -15.61 72.94
N GLU A 771 -12.45 -16.31 73.88
CA GLU A 771 -12.15 -15.79 75.23
C GLU A 771 -10.83 -15.01 75.26
N GLU A 772 -10.07 -15.02 74.17
CA GLU A 772 -8.81 -14.29 74.01
C GLU A 772 -8.99 -13.06 73.10
N SER A 773 -8.58 -11.90 73.59
CA SER A 773 -8.57 -10.65 72.79
C SER A 773 -7.54 -10.74 71.67
N GLY A 774 -7.85 -10.16 70.51
CA GLY A 774 -6.96 -10.16 69.36
C GLY A 774 -6.90 -11.50 68.62
N PHE A 775 -7.86 -12.39 68.84
CA PHE A 775 -7.91 -13.70 68.17
C PHE A 775 -8.03 -13.54 66.64
N ALA A 776 -7.46 -14.50 65.91
CA ALA A 776 -7.63 -14.61 64.47
C ALA A 776 -8.87 -15.48 64.16
N PRO A 777 -9.83 -14.98 63.38
CA PRO A 777 -10.94 -15.78 62.87
C PRO A 777 -10.47 -17.02 62.10
N SER A 778 -11.09 -18.16 62.38
CA SER A 778 -10.89 -19.42 61.68
C SER A 778 -12.15 -20.29 61.79
N GLU A 779 -12.20 -21.40 61.04
CA GLU A 779 -13.33 -22.35 61.13
C GLU A 779 -13.57 -22.84 62.57
N ASP A 780 -12.52 -22.92 63.40
CA ASP A 780 -12.60 -23.41 64.78
C ASP A 780 -13.32 -22.46 65.75
N ASN A 781 -13.49 -21.19 65.38
CA ASN A 781 -14.08 -20.16 66.24
C ASN A 781 -15.28 -19.44 65.60
N ILE A 782 -15.84 -20.00 64.52
CA ILE A 782 -17.14 -19.59 63.99
C ILE A 782 -18.23 -19.97 64.98
N LEU A 783 -18.97 -18.96 65.42
CA LEU A 783 -20.15 -19.11 66.26
C LEU A 783 -21.41 -19.33 65.44
N ALA A 784 -21.57 -18.58 64.35
CA ALA A 784 -22.73 -18.68 63.46
C ALA A 784 -22.44 -18.10 62.07
N THR A 785 -23.14 -18.63 61.06
CA THR A 785 -23.28 -18.01 59.74
C THR A 785 -24.76 -17.73 59.47
N LEU A 786 -25.08 -16.49 59.10
CA LEU A 786 -26.47 -16.05 58.93
C LEU A 786 -26.59 -14.83 57.99
N THR A 787 -27.80 -14.58 57.49
CA THR A 787 -28.13 -13.38 56.71
C THR A 787 -28.85 -12.30 57.53
N GLY A 788 -29.22 -12.62 58.77
CA GLY A 788 -29.83 -11.67 59.70
C GLY A 788 -28.87 -10.55 60.11
N LEU A 789 -29.43 -9.47 60.65
CA LEU A 789 -28.70 -8.26 61.07
C LEU A 789 -28.42 -8.24 62.58
N ASP A 790 -28.85 -9.27 63.29
CA ASP A 790 -28.61 -9.47 64.71
C ASP A 790 -28.38 -10.94 65.05
N TYR A 791 -27.73 -11.18 66.18
CA TYR A 791 -27.51 -12.50 66.73
C TYR A 791 -27.33 -12.42 68.26
N ILE A 792 -27.98 -13.34 68.98
CA ILE A 792 -27.81 -13.47 70.43
C ILE A 792 -26.95 -14.70 70.73
N ASP A 793 -25.78 -14.48 71.32
CA ASP A 793 -25.00 -15.53 71.94
C ASP A 793 -25.53 -15.83 73.35
N ALA A 794 -26.42 -16.82 73.44
CA ALA A 794 -27.00 -17.27 74.70
C ALA A 794 -26.07 -18.20 75.50
N ASP A 795 -25.00 -18.72 74.90
CA ASP A 795 -24.08 -19.67 75.52
C ASP A 795 -22.87 -18.96 76.14
N VAL A 796 -23.17 -18.08 77.12
CA VAL A 796 -22.19 -17.24 77.79
C VAL A 796 -22.14 -17.50 79.30
N THR A 797 -20.93 -17.59 79.85
CA THR A 797 -20.74 -17.89 81.28
C THR A 797 -20.53 -16.61 82.10
N ILE A 798 -21.23 -16.50 83.25
CA ILE A 798 -21.07 -15.39 84.20
C ILE A 798 -19.61 -15.34 84.70
N GLY A 799 -19.00 -14.17 84.65
CA GLY A 799 -17.61 -13.95 85.02
C GLY A 799 -16.61 -14.18 83.88
N THR A 800 -17.06 -14.66 82.72
CA THR A 800 -16.23 -14.80 81.51
C THR A 800 -16.32 -13.53 80.66
N LYS A 801 -15.22 -13.24 79.97
CA LYS A 801 -15.11 -12.15 79.01
C LYS A 801 -14.99 -12.75 77.61
N TYR A 802 -15.86 -12.33 76.70
CA TYR A 802 -15.87 -12.80 75.31
C TYR A 802 -15.53 -11.67 74.35
N PHE A 803 -14.86 -12.02 73.27
CA PHE A 803 -14.48 -11.14 72.17
C PHE A 803 -15.13 -11.67 70.88
N TYR A 804 -15.75 -10.76 70.13
CA TYR A 804 -16.48 -11.08 68.91
C TYR A 804 -15.97 -10.27 67.72
N ARG A 805 -15.99 -10.88 66.54
CA ARG A 805 -15.75 -10.22 65.25
C ARG A 805 -16.73 -10.77 64.24
N ILE A 806 -17.14 -9.92 63.29
CA ILE A 806 -18.09 -10.30 62.24
C ILE A 806 -17.43 -9.99 60.89
N ALA A 807 -17.58 -10.89 59.91
CA ALA A 807 -17.19 -10.66 58.51
C ALA A 807 -18.38 -10.89 57.59
N ALA A 808 -18.43 -10.16 56.49
CA ALA A 808 -19.32 -10.46 55.37
C ALA A 808 -18.64 -11.41 54.39
N PHE A 809 -19.43 -12.23 53.71
CA PHE A 809 -19.02 -13.11 52.61
C PHE A 809 -19.91 -12.84 51.39
N ASP A 810 -19.32 -12.87 50.21
CA ASP A 810 -20.03 -12.76 48.93
C ASP A 810 -20.43 -14.14 48.36
N PHE A 811 -21.09 -14.15 47.19
CA PHE A 811 -21.48 -15.38 46.50
C PHE A 811 -20.31 -16.18 45.91
N SER A 812 -19.13 -15.57 45.83
CA SER A 812 -17.88 -16.19 45.38
C SER A 812 -17.07 -16.78 46.54
N GLU A 813 -17.61 -16.70 47.77
CA GLU A 813 -17.01 -17.14 49.03
C GLU A 813 -15.78 -16.32 49.45
N ASN A 814 -15.62 -15.09 48.94
CA ASN A 814 -14.58 -14.20 49.43
C ASN A 814 -14.98 -13.58 50.77
N GLN A 815 -14.06 -13.62 51.72
CA GLN A 815 -14.25 -13.03 53.04
C GLN A 815 -13.87 -11.54 53.04
N GLY A 816 -14.79 -10.69 53.46
CA GLY A 816 -14.57 -9.27 53.72
C GLY A 816 -13.75 -8.96 54.96
N ASP A 817 -13.43 -7.68 55.14
CA ASP A 817 -12.77 -7.21 56.34
C ASP A 817 -13.62 -7.48 57.60
N LEU A 818 -12.95 -7.65 58.73
CA LEU A 818 -13.61 -7.89 60.02
C LEU A 818 -14.09 -6.57 60.64
N THR A 819 -15.19 -6.63 61.39
CA THR A 819 -15.54 -5.56 62.32
C THR A 819 -14.41 -5.32 63.33
N SER A 820 -14.39 -4.12 63.94
CA SER A 820 -13.64 -3.93 65.18
C SER A 820 -14.07 -4.96 66.23
N GLU A 821 -13.13 -5.41 67.05
CA GLU A 821 -13.39 -6.41 68.08
C GLU A 821 -14.38 -5.88 69.13
N LEU A 822 -15.54 -6.55 69.24
CA LEU A 822 -16.56 -6.27 70.22
C LEU A 822 -16.27 -7.06 71.49
N THR A 823 -16.53 -6.49 72.66
CA THR A 823 -16.17 -7.09 73.95
C THR A 823 -17.37 -7.16 74.89
N ALA A 824 -17.69 -8.37 75.35
CA ALA A 824 -18.71 -8.62 76.37
C ALA A 824 -18.07 -9.04 77.70
N SER A 825 -18.52 -8.46 78.82
CA SER A 825 -18.19 -8.92 80.18
C SER A 825 -19.47 -9.33 80.89
N ILE A 826 -19.62 -10.61 81.20
CA ILE A 826 -20.89 -11.13 81.73
C ILE A 826 -20.93 -10.92 83.24
N THR A 827 -21.61 -9.86 83.69
CA THR A 827 -21.82 -9.54 85.11
C THR A 827 -23.28 -9.78 85.48
N GLY A 828 -23.56 -10.84 86.25
CA GLY A 828 -24.93 -11.27 86.52
C GLY A 828 -25.70 -10.34 87.45
N VAL A 829 -26.87 -9.86 87.00
CA VAL A 829 -28.00 -9.47 87.86
C VAL A 829 -29.31 -9.71 87.10
N ALA A 830 -30.02 -10.80 87.38
CA ALA A 830 -31.41 -11.00 86.97
C ALA A 830 -32.32 -10.93 88.19
N GLY A 831 -33.36 -10.10 88.08
CA GLY A 831 -34.31 -9.78 89.13
C GLY A 831 -35.40 -10.84 89.36
N SER A 832 -36.01 -10.69 90.53
CA SER A 832 -36.98 -11.52 91.23
C SER A 832 -38.26 -11.93 90.49
N ASP A 833 -38.71 -13.16 90.78
CA ASP A 833 -40.08 -13.68 90.59
C ASP A 833 -41.15 -12.83 91.32
N ALA A 834 -41.62 -11.76 90.69
CA ALA A 834 -42.88 -11.13 91.06
C ALA A 834 -44.05 -11.94 90.49
N LEU A 835 -45.00 -12.32 91.34
CA LEU A 835 -46.26 -12.92 90.89
C LEU A 835 -46.99 -11.93 89.95
N PRO A 836 -47.54 -12.39 88.82
CA PRO A 836 -48.18 -11.53 87.84
C PRO A 836 -49.41 -10.82 88.45
N THR A 837 -49.53 -9.52 88.23
CA THR A 837 -50.63 -8.67 88.75
C THR A 837 -51.69 -8.36 87.69
N GLU A 838 -51.45 -8.72 86.44
CA GLU A 838 -52.38 -8.57 85.31
C GLU A 838 -52.45 -9.82 84.43
N TYR A 839 -53.54 -9.96 83.68
CA TYR A 839 -53.65 -10.99 82.64
C TYR A 839 -52.80 -10.58 81.43
N ALA A 840 -51.99 -11.49 80.90
CA ALA A 840 -51.29 -11.27 79.63
C ALA A 840 -51.21 -12.57 78.81
N LEU A 841 -51.34 -12.44 77.48
CA LEU A 841 -51.06 -13.48 76.49
C LEU A 841 -49.87 -12.99 75.66
N MET A 842 -48.79 -13.74 75.60
CA MET A 842 -47.56 -13.39 74.87
C MET A 842 -47.62 -13.86 73.41
N ASN A 843 -46.72 -13.32 72.56
CA ASN A 843 -46.53 -13.87 71.23
C ASN A 843 -45.98 -15.29 71.33
N ASN A 844 -46.31 -16.14 70.37
CA ASN A 844 -45.75 -17.48 70.29
C ASN A 844 -44.32 -17.40 69.72
N TYR A 845 -43.43 -18.27 70.18
CA TYR A 845 -42.06 -18.35 69.69
C TYR A 845 -41.64 -19.82 69.47
N PRO A 846 -41.05 -20.17 68.31
CA PRO A 846 -40.81 -19.31 67.14
C PRO A 846 -42.11 -18.91 66.42
N ASN A 847 -42.07 -17.85 65.59
CA ASN A 847 -43.16 -17.43 64.69
C ASN A 847 -42.58 -16.67 63.47
N PRO A 848 -42.57 -17.25 62.25
CA PRO A 848 -43.15 -18.54 61.87
C PRO A 848 -42.51 -19.75 62.56
N PHE A 849 -43.24 -20.87 62.69
CA PHE A 849 -42.76 -22.09 63.35
C PHE A 849 -42.92 -23.36 62.50
N ASN A 850 -42.12 -24.39 62.76
CA ASN A 850 -42.19 -25.70 62.11
C ASN A 850 -41.60 -26.83 63.01
N PRO A 851 -42.37 -27.86 63.44
CA PRO A 851 -43.82 -27.89 63.60
C PRO A 851 -44.26 -27.38 64.98
N GLU A 852 -43.34 -27.05 65.89
CA GLU A 852 -43.66 -26.70 67.29
C GLU A 852 -43.43 -25.21 67.61
N THR A 853 -44.31 -24.63 68.41
CA THR A 853 -44.20 -23.27 68.97
C THR A 853 -44.69 -23.24 70.40
N THR A 854 -44.12 -22.35 71.21
CA THR A 854 -44.48 -22.16 72.61
C THR A 854 -45.36 -20.92 72.76
N ILE A 855 -46.48 -21.04 73.47
CA ILE A 855 -47.40 -19.96 73.81
C ILE A 855 -47.36 -19.73 75.32
N GLU A 856 -46.98 -18.52 75.73
CA GLU A 856 -46.92 -18.13 77.14
C GLU A 856 -48.07 -17.20 77.53
N TYR A 857 -48.56 -17.35 78.75
CA TYR A 857 -49.57 -16.46 79.34
C TYR A 857 -49.44 -16.39 80.85
N GLN A 858 -50.05 -15.38 81.46
CA GLN A 858 -50.03 -15.20 82.91
C GLN A 858 -51.42 -14.87 83.46
N LEU A 859 -51.69 -15.34 84.68
CA LEU A 859 -52.95 -15.19 85.38
C LEU A 859 -52.70 -14.48 86.72
N PRO A 860 -53.34 -13.33 86.98
CA PRO A 860 -53.20 -12.62 88.25
C PRO A 860 -54.10 -13.16 89.36
N THR A 861 -55.10 -13.98 89.00
CA THR A 861 -56.00 -14.64 89.95
C THR A 861 -56.33 -16.05 89.47
N GLN A 862 -56.65 -16.94 90.41
CA GLN A 862 -57.08 -18.31 90.09
C GLN A 862 -58.42 -18.30 89.34
N GLY A 863 -58.54 -19.11 88.28
CA GLY A 863 -59.79 -19.25 87.52
C GLY A 863 -59.73 -20.35 86.47
N ASN A 864 -60.88 -20.60 85.81
CA ASN A 864 -60.93 -21.46 84.64
C ASN A 864 -60.25 -20.76 83.45
N VAL A 865 -59.38 -21.48 82.76
CA VAL A 865 -58.61 -21.01 81.62
C VAL A 865 -58.95 -21.87 80.41
N THR A 866 -59.19 -21.21 79.29
CA THR A 866 -59.38 -21.86 77.99
C THR A 866 -58.42 -21.25 76.98
N LEU A 867 -57.53 -22.06 76.41
CA LEU A 867 -56.63 -21.66 75.32
C LEU A 867 -56.89 -22.52 74.10
N ARG A 868 -57.36 -21.90 73.02
CA ARG A 868 -57.79 -22.56 71.78
C ARG A 868 -57.13 -21.96 70.55
N VAL A 869 -56.85 -22.79 69.57
CA VAL A 869 -56.32 -22.41 68.25
C VAL A 869 -57.45 -22.46 67.21
N TYR A 870 -57.44 -21.48 66.31
CA TYR A 870 -58.43 -21.28 65.25
C TYR A 870 -57.73 -21.08 63.90
N SER A 871 -58.36 -21.57 62.84
CA SER A 871 -58.01 -21.20 61.46
C SER A 871 -58.41 -19.76 61.15
N MET A 872 -57.94 -19.20 60.02
CA MET A 872 -58.36 -17.88 59.54
C MET A 872 -59.87 -17.76 59.27
N LEU A 873 -60.58 -18.87 59.12
CA LEU A 873 -62.04 -18.90 58.95
C LEU A 873 -62.80 -18.89 60.30
N GLY A 874 -62.08 -18.83 61.43
CA GLY A 874 -62.67 -18.86 62.77
C GLY A 874 -63.09 -20.26 63.24
N THR A 875 -62.78 -21.31 62.48
CA THR A 875 -62.99 -22.70 62.92
C THR A 875 -61.94 -23.06 63.97
N GLU A 876 -62.38 -23.54 65.13
CA GLU A 876 -61.51 -24.13 66.17
C GLU A 876 -60.81 -25.37 65.61
N VAL A 877 -59.49 -25.43 65.74
CA VAL A 877 -58.66 -26.54 65.24
C VAL A 877 -58.01 -27.35 66.37
N ARG A 878 -57.75 -26.72 67.52
CA ARG A 878 -57.10 -27.37 68.67
C ARG A 878 -57.49 -26.71 69.98
N THR A 879 -57.85 -27.48 70.99
CA THR A 879 -57.87 -27.01 72.39
C THR A 879 -56.53 -27.37 73.07
N LEU A 880 -55.82 -26.36 73.57
CA LEU A 880 -54.51 -26.52 74.23
C LEU A 880 -54.64 -26.58 75.75
N VAL A 881 -55.57 -25.82 76.34
CA VAL A 881 -55.82 -25.76 77.78
C VAL A 881 -57.32 -25.60 78.03
N GLU A 882 -57.90 -26.40 78.94
CA GLU A 882 -59.28 -26.25 79.42
C GLU A 882 -59.41 -26.76 80.87
N GLU A 883 -58.88 -25.98 81.82
CA GLU A 883 -58.83 -26.37 83.25
C GLU A 883 -58.80 -25.16 84.19
N SER A 884 -58.97 -25.39 85.50
CA SER A 884 -58.79 -24.35 86.53
C SER A 884 -57.32 -24.25 86.91
N GLN A 885 -56.72 -23.06 86.76
CA GLN A 885 -55.32 -22.80 87.08
C GLN A 885 -55.17 -21.72 88.18
N ALA A 886 -54.09 -21.81 88.96
CA ALA A 886 -53.76 -20.88 90.04
C ALA A 886 -53.17 -19.55 89.49
N VAL A 887 -52.82 -18.62 90.38
CA VAL A 887 -52.04 -17.42 90.01
C VAL A 887 -50.63 -17.83 89.56
N GLY A 888 -50.16 -17.33 88.42
CA GLY A 888 -48.83 -17.71 87.90
C GLY A 888 -48.62 -17.41 86.42
N LYS A 889 -47.41 -17.70 85.94
CA LYS A 889 -47.03 -17.72 84.52
C LYS A 889 -47.11 -19.17 84.02
N TYR A 890 -47.60 -19.35 82.81
CA TYR A 890 -47.87 -20.63 82.18
C TYR A 890 -47.33 -20.65 80.75
N SER A 891 -46.91 -21.82 80.30
CA SER A 891 -46.37 -22.05 78.96
C SER A 891 -46.94 -23.35 78.41
N VAL A 892 -47.39 -23.35 77.16
CA VAL A 892 -47.91 -24.52 76.45
C VAL A 892 -47.33 -24.62 75.05
N VAL A 893 -46.97 -25.83 74.63
CA VAL A 893 -46.46 -26.10 73.28
C VAL A 893 -47.60 -26.52 72.37
N TRP A 894 -47.62 -25.99 71.15
CA TRP A 894 -48.46 -26.47 70.06
C TRP A 894 -47.60 -26.99 68.91
N ASP A 895 -47.91 -28.19 68.43
CA ASP A 895 -47.16 -28.96 67.42
C ASP A 895 -47.73 -28.86 66.00
N GLY A 896 -48.58 -27.86 65.75
CA GLY A 896 -49.19 -27.63 64.45
C GLY A 896 -50.22 -28.71 64.05
N ARG A 897 -50.72 -29.51 65.01
CA ARG A 897 -51.76 -30.53 64.77
C ARG A 897 -53.14 -30.09 65.28
N ASP A 898 -54.19 -30.67 64.70
CA ASP A 898 -55.56 -30.53 65.18
C ASP A 898 -55.89 -31.49 66.35
N ASP A 899 -57.10 -31.41 66.93
CA ASP A 899 -57.56 -32.29 68.01
C ASP A 899 -57.62 -33.78 67.63
N THR A 900 -57.62 -34.10 66.33
CA THR A 900 -57.58 -35.49 65.82
C THR A 900 -56.15 -36.01 65.60
N GLY A 901 -55.14 -35.17 65.83
CA GLY A 901 -53.72 -35.50 65.66
C GLY A 901 -53.20 -35.35 64.23
N ASN A 902 -53.99 -34.77 63.32
CA ASN A 902 -53.57 -34.53 61.94
C ASN A 902 -52.76 -33.24 61.83
N ALA A 903 -51.69 -33.26 61.04
CA ALA A 903 -50.86 -32.07 60.82
C ALA A 903 -51.57 -31.06 59.92
N LEU A 904 -51.65 -29.80 60.35
CA LEU A 904 -52.30 -28.72 59.62
C LEU A 904 -51.43 -28.20 58.46
N SER A 905 -52.03 -27.49 57.51
CA SER A 905 -51.31 -26.89 56.38
C SER A 905 -50.52 -25.65 56.81
N SER A 906 -49.43 -25.34 56.10
CA SER A 906 -48.72 -24.06 56.27
C SER A 906 -49.69 -22.90 56.05
N GLY A 907 -49.60 -21.87 56.89
CA GLY A 907 -50.52 -20.75 56.86
C GLY A 907 -50.65 -20.05 58.20
N MET A 908 -51.50 -19.02 58.23
CA MET A 908 -51.76 -18.23 59.43
C MET A 908 -52.87 -18.87 60.27
N TYR A 909 -52.67 -18.87 61.59
CA TYR A 909 -53.61 -19.35 62.61
C TYR A 909 -53.75 -18.28 63.69
N MET A 910 -54.83 -18.35 64.47
CA MET A 910 -55.05 -17.49 65.64
C MET A 910 -55.19 -18.34 66.89
N TYR A 911 -54.71 -17.86 68.03
CA TYR A 911 -54.97 -18.49 69.33
C TYR A 911 -55.63 -17.48 70.26
N ARG A 912 -56.57 -17.98 71.07
CA ARG A 912 -57.36 -17.18 72.00
C ARG A 912 -57.28 -17.75 73.40
N LEU A 913 -56.93 -16.89 74.35
CA LEU A 913 -56.96 -17.18 75.78
C LEU A 913 -58.20 -16.54 76.41
N GLU A 914 -58.94 -17.30 77.20
CA GLU A 914 -60.10 -16.84 77.97
C GLU A 914 -59.98 -17.26 79.44
N SER A 915 -60.22 -16.32 80.36
CA SER A 915 -60.33 -16.62 81.80
C SER A 915 -61.18 -15.56 82.52
N GLY A 916 -62.31 -15.98 83.12
CA GLY A 916 -63.27 -15.05 83.73
C GLY A 916 -63.82 -14.05 82.71
N SER A 917 -63.56 -12.76 82.90
CA SER A 917 -63.92 -11.68 81.96
C SER A 917 -62.79 -11.31 80.98
N PHE A 918 -61.61 -11.93 81.09
CA PHE A 918 -60.48 -11.66 80.21
C PHE A 918 -60.54 -12.52 78.94
N SER A 919 -60.33 -11.90 77.78
CA SER A 919 -60.20 -12.59 76.48
C SER A 919 -59.17 -11.86 75.62
N ALA A 920 -58.15 -12.57 75.13
CA ALA A 920 -57.11 -12.04 74.24
C ALA A 920 -56.86 -12.98 73.05
N VAL A 921 -56.57 -12.41 71.88
CA VAL A 921 -56.31 -13.15 70.63
C VAL A 921 -54.99 -12.69 70.01
N LYS A 922 -54.18 -13.64 69.52
CA LYS A 922 -52.96 -13.37 68.75
C LYS A 922 -52.85 -14.30 67.54
N LYS A 923 -51.98 -13.94 66.59
CA LYS A 923 -51.76 -14.66 65.33
C LYS A 923 -50.40 -15.38 65.31
N MET A 924 -50.34 -16.48 64.59
CA MET A 924 -49.12 -17.28 64.37
C MET A 924 -49.08 -17.83 62.94
N VAL A 925 -47.89 -18.13 62.42
CA VAL A 925 -47.68 -18.68 61.08
C VAL A 925 -46.99 -20.03 61.19
N LEU A 926 -47.68 -21.09 60.76
CA LEU A 926 -47.10 -22.42 60.59
C LEU A 926 -46.43 -22.49 59.21
N MET A 927 -45.16 -22.85 59.16
CA MET A 927 -44.40 -23.16 57.94
C MET A 927 -44.17 -24.68 57.92
N LYS A 928 -44.29 -25.32 56.75
CA LYS A 928 -43.92 -26.74 56.59
C LYS A 928 -42.70 -26.83 55.70
#